data_AF-A0A1Q7PVW9-F1
#
_entry.id   AF-A0A1Q7PVW9-F1
#
_cell.length_a   1.000
_cell.length_b   1.000
_cell.length_c   1.000
_cell.angle_alpha   90.00
_cell.angle_beta   90.00
_cell.angle_gamma   90.00
#
_symmetry.space_group_name_H-M   'P 1'
#
loop_
_entity.id
_entity.type
_entity.pdbx_description
1 polymer ?
#
loop_
_entity_poly.entity_id
_entity_poly.type
_entity_poly.pdbx_seq_one_letter_code
_entity_poly.pdbx_strand_id
1 'polypeptide(L)'
;MTYRVLVTDEIDAEGVALLSAEPQILVDEVPTLQKDELLSRIAEYDAIVGRSATRISADLLEKGRKLKVVGRAGVGVDNIALDTATSLGVAVINAPAGNTIAVVELFFGTVISLLRHIPRADSSMHAGKWERSALLGSELKGRTLGIVGLGRIGGEVATRARAFGMNVIAYDPYIAQSRFEALRVHETDSLETLLEQSSILTLHTPLTDETTGMIGKREIARLPRQSIVVNMARGGIVDERALLEALASKHLLGAVVDAYEKEPLAVDHPLRTLPNVLLTPHIGASTAEAQRNVAGDVCMAVRDALLSGELSRSINVADVGGQWTEVEPALTLARRAAAVGRAILATQGTRVVQRVDVRSGAALTAARSAILASAARGLLEGTVEQELLNLINARASAEARGIDLSTTETVAQDNPYAVEVRLSGGMQEIAIAGTAQPGAAPRLSRIGAFHVDVQPRDTLLILTNNDVPGVIGRVGTLLGEAGVNIAEYHQARLAQGGQALAAVSVDGDISENVRQSLLRLPDVSSDRAVREAYETDASGLHLVPELVARPESVAEVIELLQLAAADRMPITSAGAQTSTTAASITDRGILLSLRSLDRISAIDERARTITVGAGALVGDVKRMAAASGLLFAPDPTSEEESTIGGAIACNASGARTFKYGATRKHVQRLKVVLANGELAEFRRTNLEKNTVGYAFAHDPIDWFIGSEGTLGIIVEAELALLPLPAHVVGLAIFFQTEADALRFVAETRESRILEPRCIEYFDDQAINIARAAASGGIMPDGAVAMVYVEQEIQDDLDSTLGKWADVIESVASDFEPLVFDGEARLREARKFRHSVPSTMNERGGRYREAGGRKVSTDWAVPYAKLAEAIRIARALATERGI
;
A
#
# COMPACT_ATOMS: atom_id res chain seq x y z
N MET A 1 -17.41 33.02 -13.00
CA MET A 1 -18.59 32.16 -12.75
C MET A 1 -19.51 32.91 -11.80
N THR A 2 -20.82 32.69 -11.87
CA THR A 2 -21.81 33.31 -10.98
C THR A 2 -22.49 32.20 -10.19
N TYR A 3 -22.45 32.28 -8.86
CA TYR A 3 -23.08 31.35 -7.94
C TYR A 3 -24.52 31.75 -7.66
N ARG A 4 -25.44 30.77 -7.56
CA ARG A 4 -26.83 31.01 -7.16
C ARG A 4 -27.08 30.51 -5.75
N VAL A 5 -27.65 31.35 -4.90
CA VAL A 5 -27.96 31.03 -3.50
C VAL A 5 -29.46 31.14 -3.28
N LEU A 6 -30.08 30.05 -2.85
CA LEU A 6 -31.47 30.02 -2.43
C LEU A 6 -31.54 30.38 -0.94
N VAL A 7 -32.13 31.51 -0.61
CA VAL A 7 -32.44 31.88 0.78
C VAL A 7 -33.89 31.51 1.03
N THR A 8 -34.12 30.61 1.98
CA THR A 8 -35.46 30.17 2.38
C THR A 8 -35.63 30.30 3.89
N ASP A 9 -36.87 30.15 4.35
CA ASP A 9 -37.30 30.57 5.68
C ASP A 9 -37.08 32.08 5.89
N GLU A 10 -37.53 32.61 7.03
CA GLU A 10 -37.34 34.02 7.37
C GLU A 10 -35.93 34.24 7.93
N ILE A 11 -34.99 34.60 7.04
CA ILE A 11 -33.60 34.99 7.35
C ILE A 11 -33.52 36.52 7.50
N ASP A 12 -32.72 36.99 8.43
CA ASP A 12 -32.57 38.43 8.64
C ASP A 12 -31.89 39.11 7.44
N ALA A 13 -32.45 40.23 7.00
CA ALA A 13 -32.01 40.97 5.82
C ALA A 13 -30.56 41.46 5.92
N GLU A 14 -30.04 41.75 7.11
CA GLU A 14 -28.63 42.14 7.29
C GLU A 14 -27.68 41.00 6.88
N GLY A 15 -28.03 39.74 7.16
CA GLY A 15 -27.26 38.58 6.74
C GLY A 15 -27.31 38.38 5.22
N VAL A 16 -28.52 38.46 4.64
CA VAL A 16 -28.74 38.28 3.20
C VAL A 16 -28.03 39.36 2.36
N ALA A 17 -27.91 40.58 2.89
CA ALA A 17 -27.17 41.66 2.27
C ALA A 17 -25.68 41.32 2.07
N LEU A 18 -25.08 40.50 2.93
CA LEU A 18 -23.66 40.09 2.81
C LEU A 18 -23.42 39.18 1.59
N LEU A 19 -24.43 38.38 1.21
CA LEU A 19 -24.40 37.58 -0.02
C LEU A 19 -24.68 38.45 -1.24
N SER A 20 -25.69 39.30 -1.14
CA SER A 20 -26.14 40.16 -2.26
C SER A 20 -25.16 41.27 -2.62
N ALA A 21 -24.24 41.62 -1.72
CA ALA A 21 -23.18 42.60 -1.95
C ALA A 21 -22.09 42.10 -2.92
N GLU A 22 -21.97 40.78 -3.11
CA GLU A 22 -20.93 40.18 -3.94
C GLU A 22 -21.42 40.02 -5.40
N PRO A 23 -20.73 40.61 -6.39
CA PRO A 23 -21.18 40.58 -7.79
C PRO A 23 -21.16 39.16 -8.42
N GLN A 24 -20.48 38.22 -7.76
CA GLN A 24 -20.39 36.82 -8.18
C GLN A 24 -21.52 35.95 -7.61
N ILE A 25 -22.40 36.50 -6.76
CA ILE A 25 -23.49 35.78 -6.09
C ILE A 25 -24.85 36.37 -6.51
N LEU A 26 -25.76 35.51 -6.96
CA LEU A 26 -27.17 35.82 -7.19
C LEU A 26 -28.01 35.19 -6.08
N VAL A 27 -28.76 36.01 -5.35
CA VAL A 27 -29.59 35.56 -4.24
C VAL A 27 -31.06 35.52 -4.67
N ASP A 28 -31.68 34.36 -4.53
CA ASP A 28 -33.13 34.20 -4.67
C ASP A 28 -33.73 33.96 -3.28
N GLU A 29 -34.46 34.95 -2.76
CA GLU A 29 -35.11 34.87 -1.45
C GLU A 29 -36.58 34.46 -1.59
N VAL A 30 -36.97 33.40 -0.89
CA VAL A 30 -38.31 32.81 -0.96
C VAL A 30 -38.81 32.46 0.45
N PRO A 31 -40.14 32.46 0.71
CA PRO A 31 -40.67 31.92 1.96
C PRO A 31 -40.37 30.43 2.09
N THR A 32 -40.64 29.84 3.26
CA THR A 32 -40.57 28.38 3.45
C THR A 32 -41.42 27.67 2.39
N LEU A 33 -40.75 26.90 1.53
CA LEU A 33 -41.39 26.18 0.43
C LEU A 33 -41.88 24.80 0.87
N GLN A 34 -42.93 24.29 0.22
CA GLN A 34 -43.32 22.89 0.37
C GLN A 34 -42.26 21.98 -0.27
N LYS A 35 -42.14 20.76 0.27
CA LYS A 35 -41.12 19.79 -0.14
C LYS A 35 -41.00 19.63 -1.65
N ASP A 36 -42.11 19.36 -2.33
CA ASP A 36 -42.10 19.07 -3.78
C ASP A 36 -41.68 20.28 -4.62
N GLU A 37 -42.05 21.49 -4.20
CA GLU A 37 -41.64 22.72 -4.86
C GLU A 37 -40.15 22.98 -4.68
N LEU A 38 -39.63 22.81 -3.47
CA LEU A 38 -38.20 22.96 -3.17
C LEU A 38 -37.36 21.96 -3.98
N LEU A 39 -37.79 20.70 -4.06
CA LEU A 39 -37.14 19.65 -4.86
C LEU A 39 -37.12 19.97 -6.37
N SER A 40 -38.07 20.76 -6.88
CA SER A 40 -38.12 21.12 -8.30
C SER A 40 -37.13 22.23 -8.68
N ARG A 41 -36.68 23.02 -7.70
CA ARG A 41 -35.84 24.21 -7.92
C ARG A 41 -34.36 23.99 -7.55
N ILE A 42 -34.09 23.14 -6.55
CA ILE A 42 -32.76 23.03 -5.91
C ILE A 42 -31.61 22.69 -6.86
N ALA A 43 -31.89 22.01 -7.98
CA ALA A 43 -30.87 21.63 -8.97
C ALA A 43 -30.16 22.84 -9.63
N GLU A 44 -30.74 24.04 -9.55
CA GLU A 44 -30.18 25.25 -10.13
C GLU A 44 -29.24 26.03 -9.20
N TYR A 45 -29.17 25.67 -7.92
CA TYR A 45 -28.50 26.44 -6.88
C TYR A 45 -27.16 25.84 -6.44
N ASP A 46 -26.20 26.71 -6.16
CA ASP A 46 -24.89 26.38 -5.59
C ASP A 46 -24.91 26.38 -4.06
N ALA A 47 -25.84 27.11 -3.44
CA ALA A 47 -26.05 27.03 -2.00
C ALA A 47 -27.53 27.22 -1.62
N ILE A 48 -27.89 26.72 -0.45
CA ILE A 48 -29.16 26.99 0.21
C ILE A 48 -28.89 27.50 1.63
N VAL A 49 -29.54 28.59 2.02
CA VAL A 49 -29.50 29.14 3.38
C VAL A 49 -30.90 29.07 3.95
N GLY A 50 -31.05 28.46 5.13
CA GLY A 50 -32.36 28.28 5.75
C GLY A 50 -32.32 28.14 7.27
N ARG A 51 -33.51 28.00 7.87
CA ARG A 51 -33.73 27.81 9.29
C ARG A 51 -34.24 26.40 9.59
N SER A 52 -35.07 26.24 10.64
CA SER A 52 -35.60 24.95 11.11
C SER A 52 -36.80 24.49 10.31
N ALA A 53 -37.49 25.40 9.63
CA ALA A 53 -38.73 25.07 8.93
C ALA A 53 -38.44 24.29 7.64
N THR A 54 -37.40 24.67 6.90
CA THR A 54 -36.96 23.93 5.72
C THR A 54 -36.15 22.69 6.12
N ARG A 55 -36.60 21.51 5.68
CA ARG A 55 -35.88 20.24 5.90
C ARG A 55 -34.94 19.94 4.72
N ILE A 56 -33.65 19.81 5.01
CA ILE A 56 -32.61 19.46 4.04
C ILE A 56 -32.45 17.93 4.06
N SER A 57 -33.38 17.22 3.43
CA SER A 57 -33.41 15.76 3.38
C SER A 57 -32.46 15.19 2.32
N ALA A 58 -32.20 13.88 2.39
CA ALA A 58 -31.31 13.17 1.45
C ALA A 58 -31.74 13.35 -0.01
N ASP A 59 -33.04 13.23 -0.30
CA ASP A 59 -33.61 13.43 -1.64
C ASP A 59 -33.45 14.86 -2.17
N LEU A 60 -33.39 15.87 -1.29
CA LEU A 60 -33.11 17.25 -1.66
C LEU A 60 -31.64 17.43 -2.04
N LEU A 61 -30.74 16.88 -1.24
CA LEU A 61 -29.30 16.94 -1.49
C LEU A 61 -28.93 16.19 -2.78
N GLU A 62 -29.51 15.00 -3.01
CA GLU A 62 -29.30 14.21 -4.23
C GLU A 62 -29.81 14.91 -5.50
N LYS A 63 -30.91 15.68 -5.40
CA LYS A 63 -31.40 16.50 -6.53
C LYS A 63 -30.58 17.78 -6.73
N GLY A 64 -29.96 18.31 -5.69
CA GLY A 64 -29.12 19.50 -5.70
C GLY A 64 -27.75 19.26 -6.33
N ARG A 65 -27.71 18.88 -7.62
CA ARG A 65 -26.46 18.48 -8.31
C ARG A 65 -25.36 19.56 -8.34
N LYS A 66 -25.72 20.83 -8.20
CA LYS A 66 -24.79 21.96 -8.14
C LYS A 66 -24.47 22.41 -6.72
N LEU A 67 -25.18 21.86 -5.73
CA LEU A 67 -25.13 22.35 -4.36
C LEU A 67 -23.74 22.10 -3.78
N LYS A 68 -23.13 23.16 -3.27
CA LYS A 68 -21.81 23.16 -2.64
C LYS A 68 -21.90 23.41 -1.14
N VAL A 69 -22.88 24.20 -0.72
CA VAL A 69 -23.01 24.65 0.69
C VAL A 69 -24.48 24.68 1.13
N VAL A 70 -24.73 24.19 2.34
CA VAL A 70 -25.96 24.36 3.11
C VAL A 70 -25.65 25.23 4.31
N GLY A 71 -26.23 26.43 4.35
CA GLY A 71 -26.17 27.34 5.49
C GLY A 71 -27.37 27.17 6.40
N ARG A 72 -27.14 26.84 7.67
CA ARG A 72 -28.15 26.80 8.73
C ARG A 72 -28.04 28.02 9.64
N ALA A 73 -28.99 28.94 9.52
CA ALA A 73 -29.13 30.06 10.46
C ALA A 73 -29.68 29.56 11.80
N GLY A 74 -28.78 29.01 12.62
CA GLY A 74 -29.06 28.40 13.91
C GLY A 74 -27.95 27.44 14.33
N VAL A 75 -28.10 26.82 15.49
CA VAL A 75 -27.08 25.91 16.06
C VAL A 75 -27.37 24.45 15.73
N GLY A 76 -28.63 24.03 15.89
CA GLY A 76 -29.07 22.66 15.61
C GLY A 76 -29.12 22.38 14.12
N VAL A 77 -28.68 21.18 13.74
CA VAL A 77 -28.66 20.69 12.35
C VAL A 77 -29.53 19.44 12.19
N ASP A 78 -30.45 19.20 13.12
CA ASP A 78 -31.32 18.02 13.18
C ASP A 78 -32.25 17.91 11.96
N ASN A 79 -32.48 19.02 11.25
CA ASN A 79 -33.25 19.08 10.02
C ASN A 79 -32.42 18.82 8.75
N ILE A 80 -31.14 18.44 8.87
CA ILE A 80 -30.20 18.22 7.77
C ILE A 80 -29.74 16.76 7.75
N ALA A 81 -29.83 16.10 6.59
CA ALA A 81 -29.24 14.78 6.38
C ALA A 81 -27.71 14.88 6.21
N LEU A 82 -27.00 14.99 7.35
CA LEU A 82 -25.56 15.30 7.39
C LEU A 82 -24.69 14.26 6.67
N ASP A 83 -24.99 12.97 6.83
CA ASP A 83 -24.22 11.89 6.17
C ASP A 83 -24.35 11.97 4.64
N THR A 84 -25.56 12.25 4.14
CA THR A 84 -25.79 12.45 2.71
C THR A 84 -25.06 13.68 2.21
N ALA A 85 -25.13 14.80 2.93
CA ALA A 85 -24.41 16.03 2.57
C ALA A 85 -22.90 15.76 2.50
N THR A 86 -22.35 15.06 3.48
CA THR A 86 -20.95 14.64 3.51
C THR A 86 -20.61 13.77 2.31
N SER A 87 -21.40 12.73 2.01
CA SER A 87 -21.12 11.84 0.88
C SER A 87 -21.09 12.55 -0.48
N LEU A 88 -21.97 13.55 -0.64
CA LEU A 88 -22.08 14.37 -1.85
C LEU A 88 -21.07 15.54 -1.89
N GLY A 89 -20.24 15.71 -0.86
CA GLY A 89 -19.27 16.80 -0.79
C GLY A 89 -19.92 18.18 -0.57
N VAL A 90 -21.11 18.24 0.03
CA VAL A 90 -21.81 19.48 0.34
C VAL A 90 -21.42 19.95 1.75
N ALA A 91 -20.86 21.15 1.85
CA ALA A 91 -20.49 21.76 3.13
C ALA A 91 -21.74 22.09 3.94
N VAL A 92 -21.79 21.74 5.21
CA VAL A 92 -22.88 22.16 6.11
C VAL A 92 -22.31 23.15 7.11
N ILE A 93 -22.82 24.37 7.10
CA ILE A 93 -22.36 25.46 7.94
C ILE A 93 -23.48 25.87 8.88
N ASN A 94 -23.20 26.01 10.18
CA ASN A 94 -24.15 26.52 11.17
C ASN A 94 -23.62 27.80 11.84
N ALA A 95 -24.41 28.39 12.74
CA ALA A 95 -24.06 29.61 13.47
C ALA A 95 -24.11 29.39 14.99
N PRO A 96 -23.09 28.73 15.58
CA PRO A 96 -23.11 28.28 16.97
C PRO A 96 -22.94 29.39 18.01
N ALA A 97 -22.44 30.56 17.62
CA ALA A 97 -22.18 31.67 18.54
C ALA A 97 -23.41 32.59 18.71
N GLY A 98 -24.12 32.87 17.61
CA GLY A 98 -25.10 33.95 17.52
C GLY A 98 -26.28 33.88 18.50
N ASN A 99 -26.61 32.71 19.06
CA ASN A 99 -27.73 32.55 20.00
C ASN A 99 -27.33 32.42 21.48
N THR A 100 -26.04 32.48 21.81
CA THR A 100 -25.55 32.15 23.16
C THR A 100 -26.22 33.01 24.24
N ILE A 101 -26.24 34.33 24.04
CA ILE A 101 -26.76 35.29 25.02
C ILE A 101 -28.27 35.16 25.21
N ALA A 102 -29.02 34.93 24.13
CA ALA A 102 -30.48 34.76 24.18
C ALA A 102 -30.88 33.57 25.08
N VAL A 103 -30.19 32.43 24.94
CA VAL A 103 -30.44 31.24 25.78
C VAL A 103 -30.08 31.50 27.24
N VAL A 104 -28.97 32.20 27.48
CA VAL A 104 -28.51 32.54 28.84
C VAL A 104 -29.51 33.46 29.54
N GLU A 105 -30.02 34.48 28.85
CA GLU A 105 -31.03 35.39 29.39
C GLU A 105 -32.35 34.67 29.68
N LEU A 106 -32.78 33.79 28.77
CA LEU A 106 -33.98 32.96 28.98
C LEU A 106 -33.80 32.02 30.18
N PHE A 107 -32.63 31.41 30.36
CA PHE A 107 -32.32 30.58 31.53
C PHE A 107 -32.57 31.34 32.84
N PHE A 108 -31.98 32.53 33.01
CA PHE A 108 -32.19 33.30 34.24
C PHE A 108 -33.65 33.76 34.36
N GLY A 109 -34.27 34.23 33.27
CA GLY A 109 -35.66 34.68 33.26
C GLY A 109 -36.62 33.58 33.71
N THR A 110 -36.46 32.36 33.20
CA THR A 110 -37.33 31.22 33.52
C THR A 110 -37.08 30.65 34.91
N VAL A 111 -35.82 30.51 35.34
CA VAL A 111 -35.50 30.02 36.69
C VAL A 111 -36.01 30.98 37.76
N ILE A 112 -35.82 32.29 37.57
CA ILE A 112 -36.39 33.31 38.48
C ILE A 112 -37.92 33.25 38.43
N SER A 113 -38.52 33.14 37.25
CA SER A 113 -39.98 33.03 37.09
C SER A 113 -40.56 31.83 37.82
N LEU A 114 -39.89 30.69 37.76
CA LEU A 114 -40.30 29.46 38.46
C LEU A 114 -40.19 29.64 39.98
N LEU A 115 -39.04 30.11 40.48
CA LEU A 115 -38.79 30.30 41.92
C LEU A 115 -39.68 31.37 42.56
N ARG A 116 -40.17 32.32 41.77
CA ARG A 116 -41.02 33.44 42.21
C ARG A 116 -42.48 33.30 41.80
N HIS A 117 -42.84 32.17 41.17
CA HIS A 117 -44.20 31.88 40.68
C HIS A 117 -44.77 32.94 39.73
N ILE A 118 -43.93 33.62 38.94
CA ILE A 118 -44.33 34.76 38.11
C ILE A 118 -45.49 34.42 37.16
N PRO A 119 -45.47 33.31 36.39
CA PRO A 119 -46.55 33.01 35.45
C PRO A 119 -47.90 32.82 36.15
N ARG A 120 -47.91 32.17 37.33
CA ARG A 120 -49.12 32.00 38.13
C ARG A 120 -49.57 33.31 38.75
N ALA A 121 -48.64 34.11 39.27
CA ALA A 121 -48.94 35.41 39.87
C ALA A 121 -49.66 36.29 38.85
N ASP A 122 -49.08 36.42 37.66
CA ASP A 122 -49.62 37.19 36.53
C ASP A 122 -51.00 36.68 36.10
N SER A 123 -51.12 35.38 35.80
CA SER A 123 -52.38 34.75 35.41
C SER A 123 -53.48 34.93 36.47
N SER A 124 -53.12 34.84 37.76
CA SER A 124 -54.08 35.02 38.87
C SER A 124 -54.60 36.46 38.95
N MET A 125 -53.72 37.45 38.72
CA MET A 125 -54.08 38.87 38.71
C MET A 125 -55.00 39.20 37.53
N HIS A 126 -54.69 38.69 36.33
CA HIS A 126 -55.56 38.80 35.15
C HIS A 126 -56.92 38.13 35.36
N ALA A 127 -56.98 37.06 36.15
CA ALA A 127 -58.21 36.40 36.56
C ALA A 127 -58.93 37.09 37.74
N GLY A 128 -58.46 38.27 38.19
CA GLY A 128 -59.06 39.05 39.27
C GLY A 128 -58.83 38.50 40.69
N LYS A 129 -57.86 37.59 40.87
CA LYS A 129 -57.50 36.99 42.16
C LYS A 129 -56.35 37.77 42.82
N TRP A 130 -56.22 37.64 44.14
CA TRP A 130 -55.11 38.19 44.91
C TRP A 130 -54.45 37.11 45.78
N GLU A 131 -53.52 36.35 45.20
CA GLU A 131 -52.94 35.13 45.80
C GLU A 131 -51.65 35.36 46.62
N ARG A 132 -51.43 36.57 47.18
CA ARG A 132 -50.16 36.94 47.84
C ARG A 132 -49.65 35.91 48.86
N SER A 133 -50.53 35.34 49.67
CA SER A 133 -50.15 34.35 50.70
C SER A 133 -49.80 32.96 50.14
N ALA A 134 -50.29 32.62 48.93
CA ALA A 134 -50.06 31.33 48.28
C ALA A 134 -48.82 31.31 47.37
N LEU A 135 -48.17 32.47 47.16
CA LEU A 135 -47.05 32.66 46.23
C LEU A 135 -45.75 32.99 46.97
N LEU A 136 -45.42 32.18 47.99
CA LEU A 136 -44.15 32.29 48.71
C LEU A 136 -43.01 31.70 47.88
N GLY A 137 -42.20 32.57 47.27
CA GLY A 137 -41.05 32.17 46.45
C GLY A 137 -39.74 31.98 47.23
N SER A 138 -38.65 31.76 46.49
CA SER A 138 -37.30 31.65 47.06
C SER A 138 -36.22 32.33 46.22
N GLU A 139 -35.03 32.50 46.80
CA GLU A 139 -33.91 33.25 46.22
C GLU A 139 -32.89 32.33 45.51
N LEU A 140 -32.10 32.91 44.59
CA LEU A 140 -30.95 32.24 43.96
C LEU A 140 -29.68 32.30 44.82
N LYS A 141 -29.50 33.37 45.61
CA LYS A 141 -28.28 33.59 46.40
C LYS A 141 -28.03 32.40 47.34
N GLY A 142 -26.80 31.89 47.33
CA GLY A 142 -26.37 30.75 48.17
C GLY A 142 -26.81 29.37 47.67
N ARG A 143 -27.64 29.27 46.62
CA ARG A 143 -27.96 28.00 45.98
C ARG A 143 -26.77 27.49 45.15
N THR A 144 -26.67 26.18 45.04
CA THR A 144 -25.69 25.53 44.16
C THR A 144 -26.31 25.26 42.79
N LEU A 145 -25.70 25.84 41.75
CA LEU A 145 -25.98 25.58 40.34
C LEU A 145 -24.99 24.53 39.82
N GLY A 146 -25.51 23.37 39.44
CA GLY A 146 -24.77 22.37 38.69
C GLY A 146 -24.98 22.52 37.20
N ILE A 147 -23.87 22.61 36.47
CA ILE A 147 -23.85 22.76 35.02
C ILE A 147 -23.26 21.50 34.40
N VAL A 148 -24.06 20.80 33.59
CA VAL A 148 -23.58 19.68 32.76
C VAL A 148 -23.30 20.22 31.36
N GLY A 149 -22.02 20.24 30.97
CA GLY A 149 -21.52 20.88 29.75
C GLY A 149 -21.11 22.34 29.98
N LEU A 150 -19.80 22.60 30.00
CA LEU A 150 -19.19 23.92 30.21
C LEU A 150 -18.73 24.56 28.89
N GLY A 151 -19.54 24.38 27.85
CA GLY A 151 -19.37 25.01 26.54
C GLY A 151 -19.62 26.52 26.53
N ARG A 152 -20.06 27.08 25.40
CA ARG A 152 -20.33 28.52 25.25
C ARG A 152 -21.45 28.99 26.19
N ILE A 153 -22.63 28.35 26.08
CA ILE A 153 -23.80 28.71 26.89
C ILE A 153 -23.54 28.42 28.37
N GLY A 154 -23.04 27.22 28.71
CA GLY A 154 -22.73 26.85 30.10
C GLY A 154 -21.75 27.82 30.77
N GLY A 155 -20.72 28.29 30.06
CA GLY A 155 -19.77 29.28 30.59
C GLY A 155 -20.39 30.67 30.83
N GLU A 156 -21.26 31.13 29.92
CA GLU A 156 -21.97 32.41 30.09
C GLU A 156 -23.03 32.35 31.20
N VAL A 157 -23.68 31.20 31.37
CA VAL A 157 -24.56 30.90 32.51
C VAL A 157 -23.76 30.93 33.81
N ALA A 158 -22.62 30.23 33.88
CA ALA A 158 -21.76 30.21 35.05
C ALA A 158 -21.32 31.62 35.48
N THR A 159 -20.87 32.42 34.51
CA THR A 159 -20.39 33.79 34.73
C THR A 159 -21.46 34.66 35.39
N ARG A 160 -22.69 34.64 34.87
CA ARG A 160 -23.82 35.42 35.41
C ARG A 160 -24.37 34.83 36.71
N ALA A 161 -24.36 33.51 36.88
CA ALA A 161 -24.84 32.87 38.11
C ALA A 161 -24.04 33.31 39.34
N ARG A 162 -22.73 33.52 39.16
CA ARG A 162 -21.86 34.09 40.21
C ARG A 162 -22.26 35.52 40.59
N ALA A 163 -22.72 36.33 39.64
CA ALA A 163 -23.23 37.68 39.93
C ALA A 163 -24.53 37.65 40.77
N PHE A 164 -25.32 36.58 40.67
CA PHE A 164 -26.46 36.31 41.56
C PHE A 164 -26.06 35.72 42.93
N GLY A 165 -24.76 35.54 43.19
CA GLY A 165 -24.25 34.99 44.45
C GLY A 165 -24.51 33.49 44.62
N MET A 166 -24.58 32.74 43.51
CA MET A 166 -24.71 31.27 43.52
C MET A 166 -23.36 30.60 43.67
N ASN A 167 -23.35 29.39 44.23
CA ASN A 167 -22.21 28.48 44.15
C ASN A 167 -22.28 27.73 42.81
N VAL A 168 -21.26 27.80 41.96
CA VAL A 168 -21.30 27.19 40.63
C VAL A 168 -20.33 26.01 40.58
N ILE A 169 -20.88 24.83 40.29
CA ILE A 169 -20.14 23.60 40.03
C ILE A 169 -20.44 23.12 38.61
N ALA A 170 -19.48 22.47 37.96
CA ALA A 170 -19.67 21.97 36.60
C ALA A 170 -18.97 20.64 36.35
N TYR A 171 -19.54 19.86 35.43
CA TYR A 171 -18.98 18.63 34.90
C TYR A 171 -18.97 18.70 33.38
N ASP A 172 -17.79 18.56 32.79
CA ASP A 172 -17.59 18.45 31.35
C ASP A 172 -16.27 17.71 31.07
N PRO A 173 -16.33 16.42 30.65
CA PRO A 173 -15.12 15.62 30.43
C PRO A 173 -14.32 16.05 29.19
N TYR A 174 -14.86 16.96 28.36
CA TYR A 174 -14.29 17.38 27.08
C TYR A 174 -13.66 18.77 27.13
N ILE A 175 -13.57 19.39 28.32
CA ILE A 175 -13.01 20.72 28.53
C ILE A 175 -11.77 20.64 29.42
N ALA A 176 -10.73 21.41 29.06
CA ALA A 176 -9.51 21.49 29.84
C ALA A 176 -9.70 22.24 31.17
N GLN A 177 -8.95 21.83 32.20
CA GLN A 177 -8.92 22.43 33.55
C GLN A 177 -8.87 23.97 33.53
N SER A 178 -8.04 24.53 32.64
CA SER A 178 -7.81 25.97 32.52
C SER A 178 -9.09 26.77 32.24
N ARG A 179 -10.10 26.16 31.59
CA ARG A 179 -11.40 26.82 31.36
C ARG A 179 -12.22 26.91 32.63
N PHE A 180 -12.21 25.89 33.50
CA PHE A 180 -12.88 25.93 34.80
C PHE A 180 -12.27 27.02 35.68
N GLU A 181 -10.92 27.10 35.71
CA GLU A 181 -10.18 28.13 36.43
C GLU A 181 -10.50 29.54 35.92
N ALA A 182 -10.49 29.73 34.59
CA ALA A 182 -10.79 31.02 33.95
C ALA A 182 -12.20 31.52 34.29
N LEU A 183 -13.20 30.63 34.29
CA LEU A 183 -14.59 30.95 34.63
C LEU A 183 -14.82 31.02 36.15
N ARG A 184 -13.82 30.62 36.96
CA ARG A 184 -13.91 30.47 38.43
C ARG A 184 -15.08 29.57 38.84
N VAL A 185 -15.18 28.44 38.16
CA VAL A 185 -16.16 27.38 38.41
C VAL A 185 -15.45 26.20 39.04
N HIS A 186 -16.07 25.59 40.04
CA HIS A 186 -15.54 24.36 40.64
C HIS A 186 -15.87 23.18 39.74
N GLU A 187 -14.84 22.50 39.25
CA GLU A 187 -15.01 21.23 38.56
C GLU A 187 -15.37 20.13 39.57
N THR A 188 -16.20 19.19 39.14
CA THR A 188 -16.52 17.97 39.89
C THR A 188 -15.94 16.75 39.19
N ASP A 189 -15.37 15.81 39.96
CA ASP A 189 -14.72 14.61 39.43
C ASP A 189 -15.65 13.68 38.63
N SER A 190 -16.96 13.78 38.83
CA SER A 190 -17.97 12.97 38.14
C SER A 190 -19.30 13.70 38.02
N LEU A 191 -20.10 13.31 37.03
CA LEU A 191 -21.52 13.70 36.93
C LEU A 191 -22.24 13.37 38.25
N GLU A 192 -21.88 12.24 38.85
CA GLU A 192 -22.44 11.79 40.09
C GLU A 192 -22.27 12.81 41.24
N THR A 193 -21.05 13.30 41.45
CA THR A 193 -20.75 14.29 42.48
C THR A 193 -21.49 15.60 42.22
N LEU A 194 -21.59 16.01 40.95
CA LEU A 194 -22.34 17.20 40.56
C LEU A 194 -23.82 17.08 40.95
N LEU A 195 -24.47 15.97 40.61
CA LEU A 195 -25.90 15.76 40.88
C LEU A 195 -26.20 15.87 42.38
N GLU A 196 -25.40 15.23 43.24
CA GLU A 196 -25.61 15.22 44.70
C GLU A 196 -25.53 16.61 45.33
N GLN A 197 -24.82 17.55 44.71
CA GLN A 197 -24.61 18.91 45.22
C GLN A 197 -25.53 19.94 44.54
N SER A 198 -26.22 19.58 43.46
CA SER A 198 -26.97 20.50 42.60
C SER A 198 -28.38 20.79 43.12
N SER A 199 -28.59 22.00 43.63
CA SER A 199 -29.94 22.48 43.96
C SER A 199 -30.70 22.97 42.71
N ILE A 200 -29.97 23.38 41.68
CA ILE A 200 -30.48 23.67 40.34
C ILE A 200 -29.52 22.96 39.38
N LEU A 201 -30.04 22.06 38.54
CA LEU A 201 -29.31 21.36 37.50
C LEU A 201 -29.66 21.98 36.15
N THR A 202 -28.67 22.37 35.35
CA THR A 202 -28.87 22.85 33.98
C THR A 202 -27.99 22.08 33.00
N LEU A 203 -28.54 21.82 31.82
CA LEU A 203 -27.92 20.99 30.79
C LEU A 203 -27.58 21.85 29.56
N HIS A 204 -26.34 21.77 29.11
CA HIS A 204 -25.81 22.50 27.96
C HIS A 204 -24.93 21.59 27.08
N THR A 205 -25.34 20.34 26.92
CA THR A 205 -24.68 19.34 26.08
C THR A 205 -25.42 19.17 24.74
N PRO A 206 -24.72 18.76 23.66
CA PRO A 206 -25.38 18.27 22.46
C PRO A 206 -26.13 16.96 22.74
N LEU A 207 -27.06 16.58 21.86
CA LEU A 207 -27.68 15.24 21.87
C LEU A 207 -26.80 14.27 21.07
N THR A 208 -26.30 13.25 21.73
CA THR A 208 -25.45 12.18 21.20
C THR A 208 -25.88 10.85 21.81
N ASP A 209 -25.31 9.73 21.37
CA ASP A 209 -25.55 8.42 21.99
C ASP A 209 -25.18 8.41 23.49
N GLU A 210 -24.17 9.19 23.89
CA GLU A 210 -23.73 9.32 25.29
C GLU A 210 -24.67 10.19 26.14
N THR A 211 -25.28 11.22 25.54
CA THR A 211 -26.12 12.19 26.27
C THR A 211 -27.61 11.89 26.19
N THR A 212 -28.02 10.98 25.31
CA THR A 212 -29.41 10.52 25.19
C THR A 212 -29.83 9.79 26.47
N GLY A 213 -30.85 10.31 27.15
CA GLY A 213 -31.36 9.77 28.41
C GLY A 213 -30.38 9.88 29.58
N MET A 214 -29.33 10.70 29.46
CA MET A 214 -28.28 10.85 30.48
C MET A 214 -28.84 11.23 31.85
N ILE A 215 -29.90 12.06 31.89
CA ILE A 215 -30.60 12.39 33.13
C ILE A 215 -31.88 11.56 33.22
N GLY A 216 -31.72 10.33 33.72
CA GLY A 216 -32.80 9.38 33.94
C GLY A 216 -33.31 9.33 35.39
N LYS A 217 -34.09 8.29 35.69
CA LYS A 217 -34.66 8.07 37.02
C LYS A 217 -33.60 7.96 38.13
N ARG A 218 -32.49 7.27 37.84
CA ARG A 218 -31.39 7.09 38.79
C ARG A 218 -30.73 8.43 39.10
N GLU A 219 -30.48 9.23 38.08
CA GLU A 219 -29.75 10.49 38.19
C GLU A 219 -30.59 11.54 38.90
N ILE A 220 -31.89 11.63 38.57
CA ILE A 220 -32.84 12.50 39.26
C ILE A 220 -32.96 12.13 40.75
N ALA A 221 -32.92 10.83 41.10
CA ALA A 221 -32.99 10.40 42.49
C ALA A 221 -31.76 10.84 43.33
N ARG A 222 -30.64 11.14 42.69
CA ARG A 222 -29.41 11.61 43.35
C ARG A 222 -29.39 13.12 43.57
N LEU A 223 -30.24 13.87 42.86
CA LEU A 223 -30.45 15.29 43.16
C LEU A 223 -31.01 15.45 44.58
N PRO A 224 -30.57 16.49 45.33
CA PRO A 224 -31.23 16.91 46.56
C PRO A 224 -32.76 17.03 46.38
N ARG A 225 -33.50 16.72 47.45
CA ARG A 225 -34.95 16.98 47.45
C ARG A 225 -35.20 18.48 47.27
N GLN A 226 -36.25 18.81 46.54
CA GLN A 226 -36.60 20.20 46.16
C GLN A 226 -35.59 20.86 45.19
N SER A 227 -34.84 20.07 44.43
CA SER A 227 -34.03 20.59 43.32
C SER A 227 -34.87 20.99 42.10
N ILE A 228 -34.29 21.82 41.23
CA ILE A 228 -34.87 22.19 39.92
C ILE A 228 -34.04 21.58 38.81
N VAL A 229 -34.69 21.04 37.78
CA VAL A 229 -34.04 20.57 36.54
C VAL A 229 -34.39 21.50 35.38
N VAL A 230 -33.39 21.95 34.63
CA VAL A 230 -33.54 22.85 33.49
C VAL A 230 -32.95 22.20 32.24
N ASN A 231 -33.79 21.98 31.23
CA ASN A 231 -33.35 21.54 29.90
C ASN A 231 -33.75 22.56 28.83
N MET A 232 -32.75 23.33 28.39
CA MET A 232 -32.84 24.26 27.26
C MET A 232 -31.84 23.92 26.15
N ALA A 233 -31.29 22.70 26.18
CA ALA A 233 -30.28 22.27 25.22
C ALA A 233 -30.92 21.50 24.07
N ARG A 234 -31.34 20.26 24.32
CA ARG A 234 -31.97 19.39 23.33
C ARG A 234 -32.99 18.45 24.00
N GLY A 235 -34.03 18.10 23.26
CA GLY A 235 -34.95 17.03 23.66
C GLY A 235 -34.23 15.69 23.80
N GLY A 236 -34.67 14.84 24.72
CA GLY A 236 -34.10 13.51 24.93
C GLY A 236 -32.86 13.44 25.83
N ILE A 237 -32.27 14.56 26.28
CA ILE A 237 -31.18 14.52 27.28
C ILE A 237 -31.73 14.13 28.66
N VAL A 238 -32.91 14.66 29.00
CA VAL A 238 -33.66 14.27 30.21
C VAL A 238 -34.75 13.29 29.79
N ASP A 239 -34.83 12.15 30.47
CA ASP A 239 -35.96 11.23 30.32
C ASP A 239 -37.25 11.92 30.80
N GLU A 240 -38.15 12.23 29.85
CA GLU A 240 -39.37 12.96 30.15
C GLU A 240 -40.30 12.19 31.12
N ARG A 241 -40.27 10.85 31.11
CA ARG A 241 -41.06 10.03 32.04
C ARG A 241 -40.48 10.09 33.44
N ALA A 242 -39.16 9.98 33.57
CA ALA A 242 -38.49 10.12 34.86
C ALA A 242 -38.71 11.51 35.46
N LEU A 243 -38.67 12.56 34.64
CA LEU A 243 -38.96 13.93 35.03
C LEU A 243 -40.39 14.07 35.57
N LEU A 244 -41.38 13.51 34.85
CA LEU A 244 -42.79 13.50 35.27
C LEU A 244 -43.00 12.81 36.62
N GLU A 245 -42.41 11.62 36.82
CA GLU A 245 -42.50 10.88 38.08
C GLU A 245 -41.91 11.67 39.27
N ALA A 246 -40.77 12.33 39.04
CA ALA A 246 -40.08 13.11 40.07
C ALA A 246 -40.82 14.40 40.45
N LEU A 247 -41.47 15.04 39.48
CA LEU A 247 -42.34 16.20 39.71
C LEU A 247 -43.63 15.79 40.45
N ALA A 248 -44.29 14.71 40.02
CA ALA A 248 -45.50 14.21 40.64
C ALA A 248 -45.27 13.77 42.10
N SER A 249 -44.14 13.15 42.38
CA SER A 249 -43.72 12.75 43.74
C SER A 249 -43.21 13.90 44.61
N LYS A 250 -43.11 15.12 44.07
CA LYS A 250 -42.53 16.31 44.72
C LYS A 250 -41.08 16.12 45.18
N HIS A 251 -40.35 15.20 44.54
CA HIS A 251 -38.90 15.09 44.72
C HIS A 251 -38.22 16.33 44.15
N LEU A 252 -38.66 16.76 42.95
CA LEU A 252 -38.25 18.04 42.36
C LEU A 252 -39.19 19.16 42.80
N LEU A 253 -38.61 20.34 43.07
CA LEU A 253 -39.37 21.58 43.31
C LEU A 253 -40.07 22.01 42.03
N GLY A 254 -39.41 21.86 40.89
CA GLY A 254 -39.97 22.18 39.58
C GLY A 254 -39.00 21.89 38.44
N ALA A 255 -39.43 22.19 37.22
CA ALA A 255 -38.61 22.03 36.02
C ALA A 255 -38.83 23.15 35.01
N VAL A 256 -37.83 23.41 34.18
CA VAL A 256 -37.94 24.27 33.00
C VAL A 256 -37.56 23.46 31.77
N VAL A 257 -38.43 23.42 30.76
CA VAL A 257 -38.22 22.66 29.53
C VAL A 257 -38.49 23.57 28.33
N ASP A 258 -37.48 23.77 27.49
CA ASP A 258 -37.58 24.51 26.23
C ASP A 258 -37.44 23.59 25.00
N ALA A 259 -36.77 22.44 25.13
CA ALA A 259 -36.59 21.46 24.06
C ALA A 259 -37.18 20.10 24.45
N TYR A 260 -37.86 19.42 23.52
CA TYR A 260 -38.68 18.23 23.77
C TYR A 260 -38.26 17.06 22.89
N GLU A 261 -38.45 15.82 23.35
CA GLU A 261 -38.18 14.61 22.53
C GLU A 261 -38.95 14.64 21.20
N LYS A 262 -40.18 15.16 21.24
CA LYS A 262 -41.02 15.34 20.05
C LYS A 262 -41.57 16.76 20.01
N GLU A 263 -41.20 17.48 18.96
CA GLU A 263 -41.65 18.85 18.71
C GLU A 263 -42.55 18.90 17.45
N PRO A 264 -43.71 19.57 17.49
CA PRO A 264 -44.30 20.29 18.65
C PRO A 264 -44.80 19.37 19.77
N LEU A 265 -44.76 19.88 21.02
CA LEU A 265 -45.26 19.15 22.19
C LEU A 265 -46.76 18.82 22.05
N ALA A 266 -47.13 17.56 22.22
CA ALA A 266 -48.52 17.10 22.09
C ALA A 266 -49.49 17.86 23.01
N VAL A 267 -50.72 18.08 22.55
CA VAL A 267 -51.74 18.90 23.27
C VAL A 267 -52.12 18.28 24.62
N ASP A 268 -52.16 16.96 24.68
CA ASP A 268 -52.49 16.14 25.84
C ASP A 268 -51.27 15.72 26.68
N HIS A 269 -50.09 16.29 26.41
CA HIS A 269 -48.86 15.92 27.11
C HIS A 269 -48.94 16.22 28.62
N PRO A 270 -48.61 15.27 29.52
CA PRO A 270 -48.80 15.44 30.97
C PRO A 270 -48.09 16.66 31.57
N LEU A 271 -46.91 17.03 31.05
CA LEU A 271 -46.15 18.20 31.51
C LEU A 271 -46.97 19.50 31.47
N ARG A 272 -47.92 19.63 30.53
CA ARG A 272 -48.75 20.83 30.37
C ARG A 272 -49.67 21.10 31.56
N THR A 273 -49.92 20.11 32.40
CA THR A 273 -50.85 20.21 33.54
C THR A 273 -50.16 20.44 34.88
N LEU A 274 -48.83 20.34 34.94
CA LEU A 274 -48.08 20.44 36.19
C LEU A 274 -47.84 21.92 36.58
N PRO A 275 -48.24 22.35 37.80
CA PRO A 275 -48.19 23.75 38.19
C PRO A 275 -46.77 24.27 38.51
N ASN A 276 -45.80 23.38 38.64
CA ASN A 276 -44.41 23.67 38.97
C ASN A 276 -43.46 23.38 37.78
N VAL A 277 -43.97 23.46 36.56
CA VAL A 277 -43.19 23.32 35.34
C VAL A 277 -43.38 24.56 34.47
N LEU A 278 -42.28 25.12 33.98
CA LEU A 278 -42.29 26.18 32.99
C LEU A 278 -41.94 25.58 31.63
N LEU A 279 -42.87 25.68 30.69
CA LEU A 279 -42.74 25.16 29.33
C LEU A 279 -42.65 26.33 28.36
N THR A 280 -41.63 26.31 27.50
CA THR A 280 -41.49 27.26 26.40
C THR A 280 -41.36 26.50 25.08
N PRO A 281 -41.88 27.02 23.95
CA PRO A 281 -41.92 26.29 22.69
C PRO A 281 -40.61 26.46 21.89
N HIS A 282 -39.48 26.03 22.46
CA HIS A 282 -38.15 26.09 21.85
C HIS A 282 -37.74 27.50 21.41
N ILE A 283 -37.84 28.45 22.33
CA ILE A 283 -37.59 29.88 22.08
C ILE A 283 -36.22 30.37 22.56
N GLY A 284 -35.33 29.49 23.01
CA GLY A 284 -34.00 29.86 23.50
C GLY A 284 -33.21 30.79 22.56
N ALA A 285 -33.37 30.65 21.25
CA ALA A 285 -32.72 31.48 20.24
C ALA A 285 -33.65 32.55 19.60
N SER A 286 -34.88 32.70 20.08
CA SER A 286 -35.92 33.50 19.43
C SER A 286 -35.89 34.97 19.87
N THR A 287 -34.77 35.65 19.63
CA THR A 287 -34.62 37.11 19.83
C THR A 287 -34.15 37.79 18.54
N ALA A 288 -34.45 39.07 18.37
CA ALA A 288 -34.04 39.82 17.17
C ALA A 288 -32.52 39.87 17.02
N GLU A 289 -31.79 40.02 18.12
CA GLU A 289 -30.32 39.98 18.16
C GLU A 289 -29.78 38.61 17.75
N ALA A 290 -30.36 37.53 18.28
CA ALA A 290 -29.92 36.19 17.93
C ALA A 290 -30.18 35.91 16.45
N GLN A 291 -31.34 36.31 15.91
CA GLN A 291 -31.66 36.14 14.49
C GLN A 291 -30.69 36.90 13.57
N ARG A 292 -30.38 38.16 13.89
CA ARG A 292 -29.37 38.94 13.16
C ARG A 292 -27.99 38.28 13.20
N ASN A 293 -27.53 37.90 14.39
CA ASN A 293 -26.21 37.30 14.56
C ASN A 293 -26.06 35.98 13.79
N VAL A 294 -27.04 35.07 13.91
CA VAL A 294 -26.97 33.77 13.22
C VAL A 294 -27.09 33.91 11.70
N ALA A 295 -27.88 34.88 11.22
CA ALA A 295 -27.99 35.19 9.79
C ALA A 295 -26.68 35.76 9.25
N GLY A 296 -26.07 36.71 9.94
CA GLY A 296 -24.76 37.27 9.57
C GLY A 296 -23.67 36.21 9.54
N ASP A 297 -23.51 35.45 10.62
CA ASP A 297 -22.49 34.40 10.75
C ASP A 297 -22.58 33.38 9.60
N VAL A 298 -23.79 32.87 9.32
CA VAL A 298 -23.98 31.84 8.30
C VAL A 298 -23.81 32.40 6.88
N CYS A 299 -24.34 33.60 6.59
CA CYS A 299 -24.26 34.19 5.26
C CYS A 299 -22.82 34.56 4.89
N MET A 300 -22.04 35.10 5.84
CA MET A 300 -20.60 35.32 5.64
C MET A 300 -19.88 34.01 5.36
N ALA A 301 -20.15 32.97 6.14
CA ALA A 301 -19.49 31.69 6.00
C ALA A 301 -19.84 30.99 4.67
N VAL A 302 -21.09 31.08 4.22
CA VAL A 302 -21.53 30.58 2.90
C VAL A 302 -20.85 31.36 1.78
N ARG A 303 -20.78 32.69 1.88
CA ARG A 303 -20.04 33.53 0.94
C ARG A 303 -18.58 33.09 0.82
N ASP A 304 -17.89 32.99 1.95
CA ASP A 304 -16.47 32.64 2.00
C ASP A 304 -16.25 31.23 1.42
N ALA A 305 -17.10 30.26 1.77
CA ALA A 305 -17.05 28.91 1.21
C ALA A 305 -17.23 28.88 -0.32
N LEU A 306 -18.10 29.73 -0.89
CA LEU A 306 -18.32 29.80 -2.33
C LEU A 306 -17.18 30.54 -3.07
N LEU A 307 -16.68 31.64 -2.51
CA LEU A 307 -15.73 32.53 -3.18
C LEU A 307 -14.26 32.12 -2.97
N SER A 308 -13.88 31.75 -1.75
CA SER A 308 -12.50 31.40 -1.39
C SER A 308 -12.30 29.90 -1.17
N GLY A 309 -13.38 29.12 -1.04
CA GLY A 309 -13.31 27.71 -0.66
C GLY A 309 -12.97 27.51 0.82
N GLU A 310 -13.14 28.54 1.66
CA GLU A 310 -12.90 28.44 3.10
C GLU A 310 -13.99 27.59 3.77
N LEU A 311 -13.61 26.41 4.24
CA LEU A 311 -14.53 25.45 4.85
C LEU A 311 -14.32 25.28 6.36
N SER A 312 -13.54 26.16 6.98
CA SER A 312 -13.19 26.13 8.43
C SER A 312 -14.41 26.15 9.35
N ARG A 313 -15.54 26.70 8.89
CA ARG A 313 -16.81 26.82 9.62
C ARG A 313 -17.81 25.71 9.31
N SER A 314 -17.42 24.73 8.48
CA SER A 314 -18.25 23.61 8.10
C SER A 314 -18.23 22.54 9.19
N ILE A 315 -19.39 22.06 9.62
CA ILE A 315 -19.53 21.06 10.69
C ILE A 315 -19.22 19.63 10.24
N ASN A 316 -19.25 19.38 8.93
CA ASN A 316 -18.93 18.08 8.33
C ASN A 316 -17.57 18.08 7.61
N VAL A 317 -16.71 19.06 7.90
CA VAL A 317 -15.31 19.04 7.46
C VAL A 317 -14.44 18.59 8.62
N ALA A 318 -13.39 17.83 8.29
CA ALA A 318 -12.36 17.48 9.24
C ALA A 318 -11.81 18.75 9.92
N ASP A 319 -11.74 18.75 11.26
CA ASP A 319 -11.28 19.92 12.03
C ASP A 319 -9.98 20.49 11.45
N VAL A 320 -10.05 21.75 11.04
CA VAL A 320 -8.96 22.47 10.37
C VAL A 320 -8.00 23.04 11.41
N GLY A 321 -8.43 23.23 12.66
CA GLY A 321 -7.60 23.65 13.79
C GLY A 321 -6.68 24.85 13.53
N GLY A 322 -7.11 26.06 13.89
CA GLY A 322 -6.34 27.29 13.66
C GLY A 322 -6.97 28.19 12.60
N GLN A 323 -6.26 29.23 12.15
CA GLN A 323 -6.73 30.10 11.06
C GLN A 323 -6.50 29.42 9.70
N TRP A 324 -7.47 29.54 8.77
CA TRP A 324 -7.35 28.92 7.44
C TRP A 324 -6.06 29.31 6.71
N THR A 325 -5.66 30.58 6.81
CA THR A 325 -4.42 31.12 6.20
C THR A 325 -3.14 30.50 6.74
N GLU A 326 -3.15 29.95 7.95
CA GLU A 326 -2.00 29.27 8.56
C GLU A 326 -1.88 27.82 8.09
N VAL A 327 -3.02 27.19 7.77
CA VAL A 327 -3.12 25.75 7.50
C VAL A 327 -3.18 25.45 6.00
N GLU A 328 -3.70 26.37 5.18
CA GLU A 328 -3.86 26.22 3.72
C GLU A 328 -2.59 25.71 3.02
N PRO A 329 -1.36 26.24 3.30
CA PRO A 329 -0.15 25.75 2.65
C PRO A 329 0.11 24.26 2.95
N ALA A 330 -0.23 23.79 4.15
CA ALA A 330 -0.07 22.40 4.57
C ALA A 330 -1.10 21.48 3.90
N LEU A 331 -2.34 21.94 3.74
CA LEU A 331 -3.37 21.22 2.99
C LEU A 331 -2.95 21.05 1.52
N THR A 332 -2.46 22.13 0.89
CA THR A 332 -1.97 22.12 -0.49
C THR A 332 -0.78 21.17 -0.63
N LEU A 333 0.18 21.22 0.29
CA LEU A 333 1.34 20.33 0.30
C LEU A 333 0.93 18.85 0.43
N ALA A 334 0.06 18.52 1.38
CA ALA A 334 -0.38 17.14 1.62
C ALA A 334 -1.12 16.53 0.42
N ARG A 335 -2.02 17.31 -0.19
CA ARG A 335 -2.73 16.91 -1.43
C ARG A 335 -1.74 16.60 -2.54
N ARG A 336 -0.79 17.51 -2.80
CA ARG A 336 0.20 17.34 -3.88
C ARG A 336 1.16 16.19 -3.59
N ALA A 337 1.62 16.05 -2.35
CA ALA A 337 2.46 14.94 -1.91
C ALA A 337 1.79 13.58 -2.14
N ALA A 338 0.51 13.45 -1.80
CA ALA A 338 -0.27 12.25 -2.08
C ALA A 338 -0.42 11.98 -3.59
N ALA A 339 -0.69 13.00 -4.39
CA ALA A 339 -0.78 12.85 -5.85
C ALA A 339 0.55 12.40 -6.48
N VAL A 340 1.68 12.96 -6.03
CA VAL A 340 3.03 12.56 -6.46
C VAL A 340 3.32 11.13 -6.04
N GLY A 341 3.08 10.77 -4.78
CA GLY A 341 3.31 9.42 -4.29
C GLY A 341 2.49 8.38 -5.06
N ARG A 342 1.20 8.67 -5.32
CA ARG A 342 0.35 7.82 -6.16
C ARG A 342 0.92 7.64 -7.56
N ALA A 343 1.33 8.74 -8.21
CA ALA A 343 1.87 8.68 -9.56
C ALA A 343 3.13 7.81 -9.61
N ILE A 344 4.03 7.92 -8.63
CA ILE A 344 5.24 7.08 -8.53
C ILE A 344 4.88 5.61 -8.29
N LEU A 345 4.01 5.32 -7.32
CA LEU A 345 3.53 3.95 -7.08
C LEU A 345 2.90 3.33 -8.33
N ALA A 346 2.12 4.11 -9.10
CA ALA A 346 1.55 3.65 -10.35
C ALA A 346 2.61 3.30 -11.41
N THR A 347 3.72 4.06 -11.49
CA THR A 347 4.84 3.72 -12.38
C THR A 347 5.58 2.44 -11.97
N GLN A 348 5.51 2.08 -10.69
CA GLN A 348 6.09 0.87 -10.13
C GLN A 348 5.11 -0.33 -10.17
N GLY A 349 3.95 -0.18 -10.83
CA GLY A 349 2.97 -1.25 -11.00
C GLY A 349 1.89 -1.33 -9.92
N THR A 350 1.94 -0.48 -8.89
CA THR A 350 0.91 -0.45 -7.83
C THR A 350 -0.36 0.24 -8.34
N ARG A 351 -1.42 -0.55 -8.52
CA ARG A 351 -2.73 -0.05 -9.00
C ARG A 351 -3.67 0.39 -7.88
N VAL A 352 -3.48 -0.12 -6.66
CA VAL A 352 -4.34 0.17 -5.51
C VAL A 352 -3.45 0.53 -4.32
N VAL A 353 -3.65 1.74 -3.78
CA VAL A 353 -3.06 2.16 -2.51
C VAL A 353 -3.96 1.66 -1.39
N GLN A 354 -3.38 0.94 -0.42
CA GLN A 354 -4.10 0.35 0.71
C GLN A 354 -4.06 1.23 1.95
N ARG A 355 -3.04 2.09 2.09
CA ARG A 355 -2.87 2.95 3.27
C ARG A 355 -2.33 4.33 2.93
N VAL A 356 -2.82 5.35 3.65
CA VAL A 356 -2.28 6.71 3.72
C VAL A 356 -1.96 7.05 5.17
N ASP A 357 -0.69 7.32 5.46
CA ASP A 357 -0.25 7.86 6.76
C ASP A 357 0.23 9.30 6.58
N VAL A 358 -0.26 10.19 7.44
CA VAL A 358 0.19 11.59 7.48
C VAL A 358 0.90 11.88 8.79
N ARG A 359 2.09 12.48 8.67
CA ARG A 359 2.87 12.99 9.80
C ARG A 359 3.01 14.50 9.67
N SER A 360 2.76 15.22 10.75
CA SER A 360 2.83 16.68 10.78
C SER A 360 3.72 17.18 11.91
N GLY A 361 4.35 18.33 11.70
CA GLY A 361 5.10 19.06 12.73
C GLY A 361 4.20 19.61 13.84
N ALA A 362 4.83 20.05 14.93
CA ALA A 362 4.15 20.45 16.16
C ALA A 362 3.14 21.60 15.95
N ALA A 363 3.46 22.58 15.10
CA ALA A 363 2.57 23.73 14.84
C ALA A 363 1.31 23.35 14.04
N LEU A 364 1.32 22.19 13.36
CA LEU A 364 0.21 21.70 12.55
C LEU A 364 -0.63 20.64 13.27
N THR A 365 -0.39 20.41 14.56
CA THR A 365 -1.06 19.37 15.35
C THR A 365 -2.58 19.53 15.38
N ALA A 366 -3.07 20.77 15.51
CA ALA A 366 -4.51 21.05 15.53
C ALA A 366 -5.18 20.75 14.17
N ALA A 367 -4.43 20.82 13.07
CA ALA A 367 -4.93 20.66 11.70
C ALA A 367 -4.80 19.24 11.13
N ARG A 368 -4.32 18.26 11.90
CA ARG A 368 -3.97 16.91 11.41
C ARG A 368 -5.10 16.24 10.63
N SER A 369 -6.33 16.36 11.12
CA SER A 369 -7.51 15.76 10.49
C SER A 369 -7.76 16.32 9.09
N ALA A 370 -7.66 17.64 8.94
CA ALA A 370 -7.80 18.32 7.65
C ALA A 370 -6.64 17.99 6.70
N ILE A 371 -5.40 17.90 7.21
CA ILE A 371 -4.23 17.52 6.40
C ILE A 371 -4.40 16.08 5.87
N LEU A 372 -4.87 15.15 6.71
CA LEU A 372 -5.20 13.78 6.31
C LEU A 372 -6.30 13.75 5.24
N ALA A 373 -7.37 14.52 5.42
CA ALA A 373 -8.43 14.64 4.41
C ALA A 373 -7.90 15.20 3.08
N SER A 374 -6.98 16.17 3.13
CA SER A 374 -6.33 16.73 1.95
C SER A 374 -5.41 15.72 1.25
N ALA A 375 -4.66 14.91 2.00
CA ALA A 375 -3.86 13.82 1.46
C ALA A 375 -4.77 12.75 0.79
N ALA A 376 -5.86 12.34 1.44
CA ALA A 376 -6.84 11.42 0.88
C ALA A 376 -7.45 11.97 -0.42
N ARG A 377 -7.76 13.27 -0.47
CA ARG A 377 -8.23 13.95 -1.68
C ARG A 377 -7.17 13.85 -2.79
N GLY A 378 -5.94 14.23 -2.48
CA GLY A 378 -4.81 14.16 -3.40
C GLY A 378 -4.57 12.77 -3.96
N LEU A 379 -4.76 11.72 -3.14
CA LEU A 379 -4.71 10.32 -3.56
C LEU A 379 -5.85 9.93 -4.51
N LEU A 380 -7.06 10.42 -4.29
CA LEU A 380 -8.23 10.01 -5.09
C LEU A 380 -8.37 10.79 -6.42
N GLU A 381 -7.68 11.93 -6.56
CA GLU A 381 -7.67 12.74 -7.78
C GLU A 381 -7.24 11.96 -9.04
N GLY A 382 -8.09 11.90 -10.06
CA GLY A 382 -7.82 11.14 -11.29
C GLY A 382 -8.25 9.66 -11.24
N THR A 383 -8.77 9.19 -10.10
CA THR A 383 -9.46 7.89 -9.97
C THR A 383 -10.97 8.04 -9.77
N VAL A 384 -11.41 9.22 -9.32
CA VAL A 384 -12.81 9.60 -9.08
C VAL A 384 -13.10 10.86 -9.91
N GLU A 385 -14.36 11.03 -10.36
CA GLU A 385 -14.81 12.27 -10.99
C GLU A 385 -14.51 13.48 -10.09
N GLN A 386 -13.73 14.43 -10.60
CA GLN A 386 -13.17 15.53 -9.81
C GLN A 386 -14.23 16.47 -9.21
N GLU A 387 -15.42 16.53 -9.80
CA GLU A 387 -16.48 17.47 -9.39
C GLU A 387 -17.11 17.11 -8.03
N LEU A 388 -16.97 15.86 -7.58
CA LEU A 388 -17.57 15.39 -6.33
C LEU A 388 -16.55 15.29 -5.18
N LEU A 389 -15.24 15.34 -5.43
CA LEU A 389 -14.22 15.05 -4.41
C LEU A 389 -13.61 16.32 -3.79
N ASN A 390 -13.80 16.51 -2.49
CA ASN A 390 -13.28 17.65 -1.73
C ASN A 390 -12.90 17.29 -0.28
N LEU A 391 -12.55 18.28 0.55
CA LEU A 391 -12.10 18.05 1.94
C LEU A 391 -13.18 17.44 2.85
N ILE A 392 -14.46 17.54 2.48
CA ILE A 392 -15.60 17.00 3.24
C ILE A 392 -15.64 15.49 3.06
N ASN A 393 -15.62 15.04 1.80
CA ASN A 393 -15.92 13.65 1.47
C ASN A 393 -14.69 12.80 1.14
N ALA A 394 -13.49 13.39 1.06
CA ALA A 394 -12.28 12.67 0.69
C ALA A 394 -11.95 11.50 1.63
N ARG A 395 -12.12 11.69 2.95
CA ARG A 395 -11.86 10.63 3.93
C ARG A 395 -12.85 9.47 3.78
N ALA A 396 -14.14 9.77 3.86
CA ALA A 396 -15.20 8.78 3.70
C ALA A 396 -15.09 8.06 2.34
N SER A 397 -14.73 8.77 1.28
CA SER A 397 -14.52 8.20 -0.06
C SER A 397 -13.33 7.25 -0.12
N ALA A 398 -12.25 7.53 0.61
CA ALA A 398 -11.07 6.68 0.68
C ALA A 398 -11.35 5.43 1.53
N GLU A 399 -11.94 5.61 2.73
CA GLU A 399 -12.31 4.52 3.64
C GLU A 399 -13.32 3.56 2.99
N ALA A 400 -14.32 4.08 2.26
CA ALA A 400 -15.28 3.26 1.50
C ALA A 400 -14.63 2.42 0.39
N ARG A 401 -13.41 2.76 -0.04
CA ARG A 401 -12.61 2.01 -1.01
C ARG A 401 -11.61 1.06 -0.33
N GLY A 402 -11.70 0.89 1.00
CA GLY A 402 -10.80 0.04 1.77
C GLY A 402 -9.42 0.63 2.01
N ILE A 403 -9.27 1.96 1.89
CA ILE A 403 -8.01 2.65 2.15
C ILE A 403 -7.95 2.99 3.64
N ASP A 404 -6.95 2.47 4.32
CA ASP A 404 -6.65 2.78 5.72
C ASP A 404 -6.05 4.19 5.83
N LEU A 405 -6.65 5.05 6.64
CA LEU A 405 -6.20 6.42 6.85
C LEU A 405 -5.70 6.59 8.29
N SER A 406 -4.42 6.93 8.44
CA SER A 406 -3.82 7.15 9.75
C SER A 406 -3.08 8.47 9.86
N THR A 407 -3.00 8.98 11.09
CA THR A 407 -2.09 10.07 11.45
C THR A 407 -1.13 9.57 12.52
N THR A 408 0.16 9.78 12.33
CA THR A 408 1.19 9.43 13.30
C THR A 408 1.83 10.69 13.86
N GLU A 409 2.13 10.70 15.16
CA GLU A 409 2.81 11.82 15.79
C GLU A 409 4.29 11.87 15.41
N THR A 410 4.76 13.08 15.12
CA THR A 410 6.18 13.48 15.11
C THR A 410 7.00 12.95 13.92
N VAL A 411 7.46 13.89 13.08
CA VAL A 411 8.71 13.70 12.35
C VAL A 411 9.83 14.02 13.34
N ALA A 412 10.77 13.10 13.55
CA ALA A 412 12.00 13.40 14.28
C ALA A 412 12.89 14.31 13.40
N GLN A 413 12.61 15.63 13.34
CA GLN A 413 13.47 16.70 12.80
C GLN A 413 12.91 18.12 13.04
N ASP A 414 13.80 19.12 13.09
CA ASP A 414 13.68 20.49 13.65
C ASP A 414 12.62 21.47 13.08
N ASN A 415 11.68 21.07 12.20
CA ASN A 415 10.74 22.01 11.54
C ASN A 415 9.28 21.86 12.04
N PRO A 416 8.69 22.88 12.70
CA PRO A 416 7.34 22.82 13.24
C PRO A 416 6.22 22.77 12.18
N TYR A 417 6.52 23.11 10.92
CA TYR A 417 5.60 23.12 9.79
C TYR A 417 5.90 22.02 8.74
N ALA A 418 6.59 20.96 9.15
CA ALA A 418 6.83 19.81 8.28
C ALA A 418 5.54 19.00 8.04
N VAL A 419 5.40 18.47 6.83
CA VAL A 419 4.36 17.49 6.47
C VAL A 419 5.01 16.35 5.71
N GLU A 420 4.76 15.11 6.13
CA GLU A 420 5.13 13.90 5.40
C GLU A 420 3.87 13.08 5.12
N VAL A 421 3.67 12.73 3.85
CA VAL A 421 2.61 11.83 3.40
C VAL A 421 3.26 10.53 2.94
N ARG A 422 2.81 9.43 3.51
CA ARG A 422 3.27 8.08 3.21
C ARG A 422 2.14 7.26 2.62
N LEU A 423 2.39 6.65 1.48
CA LEU A 423 1.43 5.81 0.76
C LEU A 423 2.00 4.40 0.66
N SER A 424 1.16 3.41 0.92
CA SER A 424 1.55 2.00 0.86
C SER A 424 0.54 1.22 0.02
N GLY A 425 1.01 0.34 -0.86
CA GLY A 425 0.17 -0.56 -1.67
C GLY A 425 0.94 -1.83 -2.04
N GLY A 426 0.43 -2.99 -1.60
CA GLY A 426 1.18 -4.25 -1.72
C GLY A 426 2.51 -4.17 -0.98
N MET A 427 3.60 -4.49 -1.68
CA MET A 427 4.98 -4.45 -1.15
C MET A 427 5.64 -3.06 -1.25
N GLN A 428 4.98 -2.11 -1.90
CA GLN A 428 5.57 -0.82 -2.23
C GLN A 428 5.10 0.25 -1.25
N GLU A 429 6.05 1.04 -0.79
CA GLU A 429 5.81 2.23 0.02
C GLU A 429 6.59 3.41 -0.55
N ILE A 430 5.98 4.59 -0.49
CA ILE A 430 6.67 5.84 -0.74
C ILE A 430 6.29 6.91 0.28
N ALA A 431 7.30 7.63 0.76
CA ALA A 431 7.12 8.79 1.63
C ALA A 431 7.55 10.07 0.90
N ILE A 432 6.66 11.05 0.88
CA ILE A 432 6.87 12.37 0.30
C ILE A 432 6.79 13.40 1.42
N ALA A 433 7.84 14.18 1.61
CA ALA A 433 7.92 15.18 2.68
C ALA A 433 8.14 16.58 2.13
N GLY A 434 7.71 17.58 2.91
CA GLY A 434 7.87 18.98 2.58
C GLY A 434 7.65 19.90 3.79
N THR A 435 7.74 21.20 3.53
CA THR A 435 7.55 22.25 4.53
C THR A 435 6.49 23.23 4.04
N ALA A 436 5.61 23.65 4.96
CA ALA A 436 4.45 24.48 4.65
C ALA A 436 4.33 25.63 5.66
N GLN A 437 5.27 26.58 5.58
CA GLN A 437 5.30 27.71 6.51
C GLN A 437 4.22 28.75 6.16
N PRO A 438 3.45 29.26 7.13
CA PRO A 438 2.44 30.29 6.90
C PRO A 438 3.03 31.51 6.18
N GLY A 439 2.35 31.99 5.15
CA GLY A 439 2.79 33.14 4.34
C GLY A 439 3.89 32.86 3.32
N ALA A 440 4.39 31.62 3.23
CA ALA A 440 5.32 31.18 2.20
C ALA A 440 4.70 30.09 1.31
N ALA A 441 5.19 29.96 0.08
CA ALA A 441 4.77 28.88 -0.80
C ALA A 441 5.25 27.52 -0.24
N PRO A 442 4.39 26.47 -0.22
CA PRO A 442 4.80 25.16 0.25
C PRO A 442 5.86 24.56 -0.67
N ARG A 443 6.80 23.78 -0.11
CA ARG A 443 7.86 23.14 -0.87
C ARG A 443 7.98 21.66 -0.53
N LEU A 444 8.22 20.83 -1.54
CA LEU A 444 8.64 19.44 -1.34
C LEU A 444 10.13 19.42 -0.98
N SER A 445 10.46 18.80 0.14
CA SER A 445 11.84 18.64 0.64
C SER A 445 12.39 17.24 0.40
N ARG A 446 11.53 16.23 0.18
CA ARG A 446 11.94 14.84 -0.01
C ARG A 446 10.91 14.04 -0.81
N ILE A 447 11.39 13.21 -1.73
CA ILE A 447 10.61 12.24 -2.51
C ILE A 447 11.29 10.88 -2.37
N GLY A 448 10.73 9.96 -1.59
CA GLY A 448 11.38 8.70 -1.26
C GLY A 448 12.73 8.94 -0.57
N ALA A 449 13.81 8.42 -1.15
CA ALA A 449 15.17 8.63 -0.65
C ALA A 449 15.83 9.94 -1.14
N PHE A 450 15.22 10.64 -2.11
CA PHE A 450 15.82 11.82 -2.75
C PHE A 450 15.46 13.10 -2.02
N HIS A 451 16.48 13.89 -1.66
CA HIS A 451 16.27 15.24 -1.13
C HIS A 451 16.05 16.21 -2.30
N VAL A 452 14.90 16.86 -2.29
CA VAL A 452 14.49 17.82 -3.32
C VAL A 452 14.13 19.14 -2.66
N ASP A 453 13.94 20.17 -3.46
CA ASP A 453 13.52 21.48 -3.01
C ASP A 453 12.82 22.14 -4.20
N VAL A 454 11.52 21.92 -4.29
CA VAL A 454 10.69 22.35 -5.43
C VAL A 454 9.30 22.72 -4.96
N GLN A 455 8.72 23.77 -5.53
CA GLN A 455 7.31 24.10 -5.30
C GLN A 455 6.41 23.11 -6.07
N PRO A 456 5.46 22.41 -5.43
CA PRO A 456 4.55 21.49 -6.10
C PRO A 456 3.43 22.27 -6.81
N ARG A 457 3.76 22.85 -7.98
CA ARG A 457 2.83 23.57 -8.86
C ARG A 457 1.84 22.61 -9.54
N ASP A 458 0.96 23.17 -10.38
CA ASP A 458 -0.08 22.40 -11.06
C ASP A 458 0.47 21.22 -11.87
N THR A 459 1.56 21.45 -12.60
CA THR A 459 2.26 20.42 -13.38
C THR A 459 3.68 20.22 -12.86
N LEU A 460 3.91 19.06 -12.23
CA LEU A 460 5.21 18.63 -11.72
C LEU A 460 5.62 17.33 -12.41
N LEU A 461 6.74 17.38 -13.15
CA LEU A 461 7.37 16.21 -13.76
C LEU A 461 8.36 15.58 -12.78
N ILE A 462 8.24 14.27 -12.56
CA ILE A 462 9.20 13.47 -11.80
C ILE A 462 9.85 12.47 -12.76
N LEU A 463 11.17 12.56 -12.92
CA LEU A 463 11.95 11.70 -13.81
C LEU A 463 13.03 10.97 -12.99
N THR A 464 13.06 9.64 -13.05
CA THR A 464 14.15 8.84 -12.51
C THR A 464 15.18 8.55 -13.58
N ASN A 465 16.44 8.87 -13.31
CA ASN A 465 17.54 8.75 -14.27
C ASN A 465 18.83 8.25 -13.60
N ASN A 466 19.83 7.92 -14.39
CA ASN A 466 21.21 7.77 -13.90
C ASN A 466 21.94 9.11 -13.99
N ASP A 467 22.78 9.44 -12.99
CA ASP A 467 23.58 10.68 -12.94
C ASP A 467 24.74 10.64 -13.93
N VAL A 468 24.45 10.82 -15.23
CA VAL A 468 25.43 10.82 -16.32
C VAL A 468 25.46 12.17 -17.06
N PRO A 469 26.59 12.54 -17.70
CA PRO A 469 26.68 13.79 -18.44
C PRO A 469 25.60 13.95 -19.51
N GLY A 470 24.95 15.12 -19.49
CA GLY A 470 24.02 15.59 -20.53
C GLY A 470 22.54 15.29 -20.31
N VAL A 471 22.14 14.57 -19.26
CA VAL A 471 20.71 14.27 -18.99
C VAL A 471 19.88 15.55 -18.82
N ILE A 472 20.33 16.47 -17.96
CA ILE A 472 19.65 17.76 -17.73
C ILE A 472 19.51 18.54 -19.05
N GLY A 473 20.57 18.57 -19.86
CA GLY A 473 20.54 19.25 -21.16
C GLY A 473 19.55 18.65 -22.14
N ARG A 474 19.47 17.31 -22.21
CA ARG A 474 18.51 16.59 -23.08
C ARG A 474 17.07 16.85 -22.65
N VAL A 475 16.76 16.76 -21.36
CA VAL A 475 15.43 17.05 -20.81
C VAL A 475 15.04 18.50 -21.08
N GLY A 476 15.93 19.45 -20.79
CA GLY A 476 15.67 20.88 -21.02
C GLY A 476 15.46 21.22 -22.50
N THR A 477 16.26 20.64 -23.39
CA THR A 477 16.14 20.85 -24.84
C THR A 477 14.80 20.32 -25.34
N LEU A 478 14.40 19.11 -24.94
CA LEU A 478 13.15 18.50 -25.38
C LEU A 478 11.92 19.31 -24.93
N LEU A 479 11.91 19.77 -23.67
CA LEU A 479 10.84 20.64 -23.17
C LEU A 479 10.81 21.99 -23.90
N GLY A 480 11.97 22.60 -24.15
CA GLY A 480 12.09 23.85 -24.89
C GLY A 480 11.61 23.75 -26.34
N GLU A 481 11.98 22.68 -27.05
CA GLU A 481 11.52 22.39 -28.41
C GLU A 481 10.01 22.16 -28.48
N ALA A 482 9.43 21.62 -27.41
CA ALA A 482 7.98 21.46 -27.27
C ALA A 482 7.25 22.75 -26.86
N GLY A 483 7.97 23.86 -26.66
CA GLY A 483 7.40 25.13 -26.21
C GLY A 483 6.97 25.15 -24.74
N VAL A 484 7.46 24.22 -23.92
CA VAL A 484 7.14 24.11 -22.49
C VAL A 484 8.17 24.90 -21.68
N ASN A 485 7.71 25.90 -20.93
CA ASN A 485 8.58 26.66 -20.03
C ASN A 485 8.84 25.91 -18.72
N ILE A 486 10.09 25.92 -18.25
CA ILE A 486 10.49 25.31 -16.98
C ILE A 486 10.49 26.41 -15.91
N ALA A 487 9.58 26.32 -14.94
CA ALA A 487 9.50 27.25 -13.83
C ALA A 487 10.55 26.95 -12.75
N GLU A 488 10.76 25.67 -12.45
CA GLU A 488 11.76 25.23 -11.49
C GLU A 488 12.30 23.84 -11.87
N TYR A 489 13.61 23.62 -11.70
CA TYR A 489 14.25 22.34 -11.97
C TYR A 489 15.17 21.99 -10.80
N HIS A 490 14.95 20.85 -10.15
CA HIS A 490 15.85 20.33 -9.14
C HIS A 490 16.28 18.91 -9.49
N GLN A 491 17.61 18.72 -9.64
CA GLN A 491 18.22 17.40 -9.75
C GLN A 491 18.73 16.92 -8.38
N ALA A 492 18.16 15.83 -7.88
CA ALA A 492 18.63 15.12 -6.69
C ALA A 492 19.40 13.85 -7.08
N ARG A 493 20.43 13.49 -6.31
CA ARG A 493 21.20 12.25 -6.49
C ARG A 493 21.51 11.60 -5.16
N LEU A 494 21.53 10.27 -5.11
CA LEU A 494 21.90 9.52 -3.90
C LEU A 494 23.42 9.38 -3.75
N ALA A 495 24.12 9.20 -4.88
CA ALA A 495 25.57 9.15 -4.96
C ALA A 495 26.02 9.68 -6.34
N GLN A 496 27.27 10.13 -6.45
CA GLN A 496 27.84 10.55 -7.72
C GLN A 496 27.86 9.37 -8.70
N GLY A 497 27.28 9.55 -9.90
CA GLY A 497 27.21 8.50 -10.92
C GLY A 497 26.16 7.40 -10.65
N GLY A 498 25.37 7.52 -9.58
CA GLY A 498 24.31 6.58 -9.22
C GLY A 498 22.93 7.00 -9.71
N GLN A 499 21.89 6.50 -9.04
CA GLN A 499 20.50 6.92 -9.30
C GLN A 499 20.28 8.39 -8.94
N ALA A 500 19.47 9.04 -9.76
CA ALA A 500 19.10 10.42 -9.64
C ALA A 500 17.61 10.62 -9.94
N LEU A 501 17.04 11.69 -9.39
CA LEU A 501 15.66 12.09 -9.57
C LEU A 501 15.61 13.56 -9.95
N ALA A 502 15.01 13.88 -11.09
CA ALA A 502 14.69 15.24 -11.48
C ALA A 502 13.24 15.56 -11.11
N ALA A 503 13.04 16.62 -10.34
CA ALA A 503 11.73 17.20 -10.08
C ALA A 503 11.65 18.55 -10.83
N VAL A 504 10.77 18.63 -11.82
CA VAL A 504 10.70 19.74 -12.77
C VAL A 504 9.29 20.32 -12.79
N SER A 505 9.13 21.52 -12.25
CA SER A 505 7.88 22.28 -12.34
C SER A 505 7.86 23.04 -13.65
N VAL A 506 6.78 22.90 -14.41
CA VAL A 506 6.61 23.52 -15.73
C VAL A 506 5.36 24.40 -15.76
N ASP A 507 5.34 25.35 -16.69
CA ASP A 507 4.15 26.16 -16.94
C ASP A 507 3.23 25.46 -17.95
N GLY A 508 1.96 25.27 -17.59
CA GLY A 508 0.96 24.62 -18.43
C GLY A 508 0.98 23.09 -18.37
N ASP A 509 0.20 22.45 -19.26
CA ASP A 509 0.06 21.00 -19.32
C ASP A 509 1.10 20.36 -20.26
N ILE A 510 1.49 19.12 -19.94
CA ILE A 510 2.38 18.31 -20.78
C ILE A 510 1.55 17.41 -21.70
N SER A 511 1.72 17.55 -23.01
CA SER A 511 1.09 16.65 -23.98
C SER A 511 1.65 15.22 -23.88
N GLU A 512 0.82 14.22 -24.20
CA GLU A 512 1.25 12.82 -24.19
C GLU A 512 2.44 12.56 -25.13
N ASN A 513 2.55 13.29 -26.26
CA ASN A 513 3.69 13.16 -27.18
C ASN A 513 5.02 13.60 -26.53
N VAL A 514 5.00 14.69 -25.76
CA VAL A 514 6.17 15.17 -25.01
C VAL A 514 6.54 14.15 -23.92
N ARG A 515 5.55 13.61 -23.21
CA ARG A 515 5.75 12.56 -22.21
C ARG A 515 6.41 11.31 -22.79
N GLN A 516 5.92 10.80 -23.92
CA GLN A 516 6.51 9.64 -24.61
C GLN A 516 7.93 9.91 -25.11
N SER A 517 8.23 11.16 -25.47
CA SER A 517 9.57 11.54 -25.92
C SER A 517 10.55 11.63 -24.76
N LEU A 518 10.12 12.11 -23.59
CA LEU A 518 10.92 12.07 -22.35
C LEU A 518 11.23 10.63 -21.92
N LEU A 519 10.26 9.71 -22.01
CA LEU A 519 10.44 8.30 -21.65
C LEU A 519 11.39 7.54 -22.60
N ARG A 520 11.61 8.06 -23.81
CA ARG A 520 12.55 7.49 -24.80
C ARG A 520 13.99 7.98 -24.65
N LEU A 521 14.24 8.93 -23.74
CA LEU A 521 15.61 9.36 -23.47
C LEU A 521 16.41 8.19 -22.87
N PRO A 522 17.60 7.87 -23.41
CA PRO A 522 18.35 6.66 -23.05
C PRO A 522 18.80 6.61 -21.57
N ASP A 523 18.82 7.77 -20.91
CA ASP A 523 19.24 7.90 -19.51
C ASP A 523 18.06 7.95 -18.52
N VAL A 524 16.83 8.07 -19.04
CA VAL A 524 15.60 8.03 -18.25
C VAL A 524 15.23 6.57 -18.06
N SER A 525 15.25 6.11 -16.81
CA SER A 525 14.92 4.74 -16.47
C SER A 525 13.43 4.50 -16.73
N SER A 526 13.11 3.59 -17.65
CA SER A 526 11.75 3.07 -17.84
C SER A 526 11.75 1.56 -17.58
N ASP A 527 10.83 1.11 -16.72
CA ASP A 527 10.69 -0.28 -16.24
C ASP A 527 10.64 -1.31 -17.39
N ARG A 528 10.14 -0.90 -18.56
CA ARG A 528 10.05 -1.74 -19.75
C ARG A 528 11.40 -2.30 -20.22
N ALA A 529 12.47 -1.51 -20.23
CA ALA A 529 13.79 -1.98 -20.68
C ALA A 529 14.36 -3.07 -19.75
N VAL A 530 14.03 -3.00 -18.45
CA VAL A 530 14.41 -4.03 -17.48
C VAL A 530 13.63 -5.30 -17.74
N ARG A 531 12.33 -5.22 -18.02
CA ARG A 531 11.50 -6.40 -18.33
C ARG A 531 11.89 -7.05 -19.67
N GLU A 532 12.21 -6.25 -20.68
CA GLU A 532 12.70 -6.74 -21.98
C GLU A 532 14.05 -7.47 -21.87
N ALA A 533 14.90 -7.13 -20.88
CA ALA A 533 16.14 -7.89 -20.63
C ALA A 533 15.88 -9.34 -20.16
N TYR A 534 14.66 -9.64 -19.68
CA TYR A 534 14.25 -10.97 -19.24
C TYR A 534 13.32 -11.68 -20.25
N GLU A 535 13.20 -11.18 -21.47
CA GLU A 535 12.22 -11.69 -22.44
C GLU A 535 12.59 -13.04 -23.07
N THR A 536 13.87 -13.41 -23.05
CA THR A 536 14.39 -14.61 -23.73
C THR A 536 15.25 -15.48 -22.81
N ASP A 537 15.25 -16.78 -23.07
CA ASP A 537 16.29 -17.72 -22.65
C ASP A 537 16.78 -18.55 -23.85
N ALA A 538 17.64 -19.55 -23.63
CA ALA A 538 18.20 -20.39 -24.69
C ALA A 538 17.17 -21.33 -25.38
N SER A 539 15.89 -21.29 -25.01
CA SER A 539 14.81 -22.02 -25.71
C SER A 539 14.49 -21.44 -27.09
N GLY A 540 14.73 -20.13 -27.27
CA GLY A 540 14.32 -19.36 -28.45
C GLY A 540 12.88 -18.85 -28.41
N LEU A 541 12.20 -18.93 -27.25
CA LEU A 541 10.92 -18.25 -27.03
C LEU A 541 11.13 -16.83 -26.53
N HIS A 542 10.15 -15.96 -26.82
CA HIS A 542 10.12 -14.55 -26.42
C HIS A 542 8.86 -14.28 -25.59
N LEU A 543 9.02 -14.10 -24.27
CA LEU A 543 7.96 -13.86 -23.31
C LEU A 543 8.35 -12.72 -22.38
N VAL A 544 7.73 -11.55 -22.53
CA VAL A 544 8.05 -10.37 -21.72
C VAL A 544 7.29 -10.43 -20.39
N PRO A 545 7.97 -10.47 -19.23
CA PRO A 545 7.30 -10.60 -17.95
C PRO A 545 6.47 -9.37 -17.58
N GLU A 546 5.37 -9.59 -16.83
CA GLU A 546 4.55 -8.50 -16.29
C GLU A 546 5.34 -7.70 -15.24
N LEU A 547 6.07 -8.41 -14.37
CA LEU A 547 6.94 -7.85 -13.33
C LEU A 547 8.26 -8.60 -13.26
N VAL A 548 9.35 -7.90 -12.93
CA VAL A 548 10.65 -8.50 -12.64
C VAL A 548 11.07 -8.13 -11.23
N ALA A 549 11.35 -9.14 -10.41
CA ALA A 549 11.88 -8.97 -9.07
C ALA A 549 13.35 -9.41 -9.00
N ARG A 550 14.17 -8.61 -8.32
CA ARG A 550 15.62 -8.83 -8.17
C ARG A 550 16.01 -8.68 -6.70
N PRO A 551 15.58 -9.61 -5.83
CA PRO A 551 15.85 -9.52 -4.41
C PRO A 551 17.35 -9.56 -4.13
N GLU A 552 17.82 -8.70 -3.24
CA GLU A 552 19.21 -8.65 -2.78
C GLU A 552 19.42 -9.52 -1.52
N SER A 553 18.34 -10.00 -0.91
CA SER A 553 18.38 -10.80 0.32
C SER A 553 17.35 -11.93 0.34
N VAL A 554 17.59 -12.95 1.18
CA VAL A 554 16.63 -14.04 1.41
C VAL A 554 15.33 -13.53 2.04
N ALA A 555 15.39 -12.45 2.84
CA ALA A 555 14.22 -11.84 3.45
C ALA A 555 13.27 -11.26 2.38
N GLU A 556 13.81 -10.57 1.37
CA GLU A 556 13.03 -10.06 0.24
C GLU A 556 12.41 -11.19 -0.59
N VAL A 557 13.10 -12.32 -0.75
CA VAL A 557 12.52 -13.51 -1.39
C VAL A 557 11.30 -14.00 -0.59
N ILE A 558 11.42 -14.13 0.73
CA ILE A 558 10.33 -14.55 1.62
C ILE A 558 9.12 -13.62 1.49
N GLU A 559 9.34 -12.30 1.63
CA GLU A 559 8.29 -11.29 1.55
C GLU A 559 7.56 -11.34 0.19
N LEU A 560 8.33 -11.46 -0.89
CA LEU A 560 7.80 -11.54 -2.24
C LEU A 560 6.93 -12.79 -2.46
N LEU A 561 7.35 -13.95 -1.96
CA LEU A 561 6.55 -15.17 -2.05
C LEU A 561 5.30 -15.11 -1.19
N GLN A 562 5.35 -14.51 0.01
CA GLN A 562 4.15 -14.31 0.85
C GLN A 562 3.10 -13.46 0.13
N LEU A 563 3.53 -12.39 -0.52
CA LEU A 563 2.64 -11.49 -1.25
C LEU A 563 2.09 -12.14 -2.52
N ALA A 564 2.95 -12.82 -3.30
CA ALA A 564 2.50 -13.55 -4.46
C ALA A 564 1.50 -14.66 -4.09
N ALA A 565 1.69 -15.34 -2.95
CA ALA A 565 0.74 -16.32 -2.44
C ALA A 565 -0.60 -15.71 -2.02
N ALA A 566 -0.57 -14.56 -1.33
CA ALA A 566 -1.78 -13.84 -0.93
C ALA A 566 -2.62 -13.42 -2.15
N ASP A 567 -1.95 -12.93 -3.20
CA ASP A 567 -2.60 -12.44 -4.42
C ASP A 567 -2.79 -13.51 -5.50
N ARG A 568 -2.34 -14.75 -5.25
CA ARG A 568 -2.30 -15.85 -6.23
C ARG A 568 -1.57 -15.48 -7.53
N MET A 569 -0.52 -14.68 -7.41
CA MET A 569 0.34 -14.26 -8.52
C MET A 569 1.33 -15.39 -8.86
N PRO A 570 1.42 -15.84 -10.11
CA PRO A 570 2.42 -16.83 -10.49
C PRO A 570 3.83 -16.26 -10.39
N ILE A 571 4.78 -17.09 -9.96
CA ILE A 571 6.22 -16.76 -9.92
C ILE A 571 6.96 -17.73 -10.83
N THR A 572 7.86 -17.20 -11.65
CA THR A 572 8.83 -17.96 -12.43
C THR A 572 10.23 -17.58 -11.98
N SER A 573 11.01 -18.54 -11.47
CA SER A 573 12.40 -18.28 -11.10
C SER A 573 13.29 -18.14 -12.33
N ALA A 574 14.02 -17.03 -12.41
CA ALA A 574 15.04 -16.80 -13.42
C ALA A 574 16.43 -16.96 -12.80
N GLY A 575 17.16 -17.98 -13.25
CA GLY A 575 18.60 -18.10 -13.05
C GLY A 575 19.36 -17.20 -14.03
N ALA A 576 20.32 -17.78 -14.74
CA ALA A 576 21.08 -17.08 -15.78
C ALA A 576 20.40 -17.00 -17.15
N GLN A 577 19.16 -17.49 -17.29
CA GLN A 577 18.44 -17.63 -18.57
C GLN A 577 19.15 -18.50 -19.61
N THR A 578 19.91 -19.50 -19.14
CA THR A 578 20.58 -20.50 -19.98
C THR A 578 19.71 -21.74 -20.25
N SER A 579 18.45 -21.73 -19.80
CA SER A 579 17.52 -22.85 -19.99
C SER A 579 17.14 -23.02 -21.46
N THR A 580 17.01 -24.26 -21.92
CA THR A 580 16.58 -24.60 -23.28
C THR A 580 15.11 -25.02 -23.37
N THR A 581 14.39 -24.99 -22.24
CA THR A 581 12.99 -25.45 -22.10
C THR A 581 12.00 -24.32 -21.84
N ALA A 582 12.45 -23.06 -21.82
CA ALA A 582 11.67 -21.87 -21.46
C ALA A 582 11.29 -21.78 -19.96
N ALA A 583 11.91 -22.61 -19.11
CA ALA A 583 11.63 -22.66 -17.67
C ALA A 583 12.00 -21.37 -16.91
N SER A 584 12.78 -20.48 -17.53
CA SER A 584 13.31 -19.27 -16.88
C SER A 584 12.71 -17.95 -17.38
N ILE A 585 11.63 -18.02 -18.16
CA ILE A 585 10.92 -16.88 -18.76
C ILE A 585 9.40 -17.02 -18.58
N THR A 586 8.67 -15.91 -18.58
CA THR A 586 7.21 -15.89 -18.42
C THR A 586 6.61 -14.61 -18.99
N ASP A 587 5.38 -14.66 -19.48
CA ASP A 587 4.57 -13.50 -19.85
C ASP A 587 3.48 -13.17 -18.81
N ARG A 588 3.49 -13.87 -17.67
CA ARG A 588 2.51 -13.71 -16.58
C ARG A 588 3.19 -13.72 -15.21
N GLY A 589 2.70 -12.84 -14.34
CA GLY A 589 3.14 -12.72 -12.96
C GLY A 589 4.57 -12.19 -12.83
N ILE A 590 5.27 -12.70 -11.82
CA ILE A 590 6.58 -12.19 -11.41
C ILE A 590 7.67 -13.12 -11.92
N LEU A 591 8.61 -12.56 -12.68
CA LEU A 591 9.88 -13.21 -12.96
C LEU A 591 10.87 -12.86 -11.84
N LEU A 592 11.33 -13.88 -11.10
CA LEU A 592 12.17 -13.74 -9.91
C LEU A 592 13.63 -14.06 -10.23
N SER A 593 14.46 -13.04 -10.35
CA SER A 593 15.90 -13.17 -10.63
C SER A 593 16.71 -13.30 -9.34
N LEU A 594 17.30 -14.47 -9.09
CA LEU A 594 18.11 -14.75 -7.89
C LEU A 594 19.59 -14.42 -8.04
N ARG A 595 19.98 -13.75 -9.14
CA ARG A 595 21.39 -13.48 -9.48
C ARG A 595 22.13 -12.72 -8.36
N SER A 596 21.46 -11.82 -7.65
CA SER A 596 22.09 -11.06 -6.55
C SER A 596 22.41 -11.90 -5.32
N LEU A 597 21.89 -13.14 -5.21
CA LEU A 597 22.24 -14.07 -4.14
C LEU A 597 23.50 -14.89 -4.52
N ASP A 598 24.57 -14.20 -4.92
CA ASP A 598 25.80 -14.79 -5.51
C ASP A 598 26.90 -15.13 -4.48
N ARG A 599 26.61 -14.98 -3.19
CA ARG A 599 27.58 -15.20 -2.12
C ARG A 599 28.15 -16.62 -2.15
N ILE A 600 29.47 -16.73 -2.15
CA ILE A 600 30.21 -17.99 -1.98
C ILE A 600 30.94 -17.95 -0.63
N SER A 601 30.71 -18.95 0.22
CA SER A 601 31.40 -19.07 1.51
C SER A 601 32.79 -19.70 1.37
N ALA A 602 33.60 -19.63 2.42
CA ALA A 602 34.87 -20.37 2.48
C ALA A 602 34.60 -21.89 2.47
N ILE A 603 35.51 -22.64 1.87
CA ILE A 603 35.46 -24.10 1.82
C ILE A 603 35.76 -24.67 3.21
N ASP A 604 34.93 -25.59 3.68
CA ASP A 604 35.28 -26.47 4.79
C ASP A 604 36.10 -27.63 4.23
N GLU A 605 37.43 -27.53 4.32
CA GLU A 605 38.35 -28.55 3.79
C GLU A 605 38.21 -29.90 4.51
N ARG A 606 37.80 -29.88 5.78
CA ARG A 606 37.65 -31.10 6.59
C ARG A 606 36.39 -31.85 6.22
N ALA A 607 35.27 -31.14 6.08
CA ALA A 607 34.00 -31.71 5.62
C ALA A 607 33.94 -31.88 4.09
N ARG A 608 34.86 -31.23 3.36
CA ARG A 608 34.85 -31.11 1.89
C ARG A 608 33.52 -30.57 1.39
N THR A 609 33.07 -29.47 1.98
CA THR A 609 31.81 -28.82 1.61
C THR A 609 31.99 -27.33 1.36
N ILE A 610 31.12 -26.77 0.52
CA ILE A 610 31.04 -25.32 0.28
C ILE A 610 29.58 -24.88 0.36
N THR A 611 29.29 -23.80 1.09
CA THR A 611 27.97 -23.18 1.09
C THR A 611 27.93 -22.02 0.10
N VAL A 612 26.91 -21.96 -0.73
CA VAL A 612 26.78 -20.99 -1.81
C VAL A 612 25.34 -20.51 -1.93
N GLY A 613 25.18 -19.24 -2.28
CA GLY A 613 23.88 -18.67 -2.64
C GLY A 613 23.42 -19.16 -4.01
N ALA A 614 22.12 -19.11 -4.25
CA ALA A 614 21.50 -19.61 -5.49
C ALA A 614 21.96 -18.86 -6.76
N GLY A 615 22.42 -17.61 -6.64
CA GLY A 615 22.93 -16.79 -7.74
C GLY A 615 24.39 -17.07 -8.12
N ALA A 616 25.15 -17.80 -7.29
CA ALA A 616 26.58 -18.04 -7.53
C ALA A 616 26.79 -18.82 -8.83
N LEU A 617 27.84 -18.53 -9.61
CA LEU A 617 28.12 -19.23 -10.86
C LEU A 617 28.79 -20.59 -10.62
N VAL A 618 28.39 -21.61 -11.40
CA VAL A 618 29.00 -22.95 -11.31
C VAL A 618 30.51 -22.90 -11.56
N GLY A 619 30.96 -22.14 -12.57
CA GLY A 619 32.37 -21.94 -12.88
C GLY A 619 33.19 -21.37 -11.72
N ASP A 620 32.64 -20.40 -10.98
CA ASP A 620 33.32 -19.78 -9.83
C ASP A 620 33.49 -20.77 -8.67
N VAL A 621 32.43 -21.52 -8.36
CA VAL A 621 32.48 -22.57 -7.34
C VAL A 621 33.53 -23.63 -7.68
N LYS A 622 33.63 -24.01 -8.96
CA LYS A 622 34.63 -24.98 -9.43
C LYS A 622 36.05 -24.46 -9.32
N ARG A 623 36.30 -23.19 -9.72
CA ARG A 623 37.61 -22.55 -9.56
C ARG A 623 38.03 -22.46 -8.11
N MET A 624 37.10 -22.09 -7.22
CA MET A 624 37.37 -22.03 -5.78
C MET A 624 37.68 -23.40 -5.20
N ALA A 625 36.89 -24.43 -5.55
CA ALA A 625 37.16 -25.80 -5.13
C ALA A 625 38.54 -26.29 -5.60
N ALA A 626 38.88 -26.04 -6.88
CA ALA A 626 40.15 -26.46 -7.46
C ALA A 626 41.36 -25.78 -6.78
N ALA A 627 41.24 -24.52 -6.38
CA ALA A 627 42.28 -23.79 -5.64
C ALA A 627 42.60 -24.45 -4.27
N SER A 628 41.64 -25.15 -3.68
CA SER A 628 41.80 -25.95 -2.45
C SER A 628 42.08 -27.43 -2.71
N GLY A 629 42.44 -27.82 -3.94
CA GLY A 629 42.70 -29.23 -4.30
C GLY A 629 41.46 -30.12 -4.30
N LEU A 630 40.27 -29.52 -4.43
CA LEU A 630 38.98 -30.20 -4.45
C LEU A 630 38.27 -30.01 -5.80
N LEU A 631 37.23 -30.80 -6.03
CA LEU A 631 36.47 -30.88 -7.27
C LEU A 631 34.98 -30.80 -6.96
N PHE A 632 34.31 -29.76 -7.47
CA PHE A 632 32.87 -29.83 -7.71
C PHE A 632 32.65 -30.48 -9.09
N ALA A 633 32.14 -31.71 -9.08
CA ALA A 633 32.15 -32.57 -10.26
C ALA A 633 31.20 -32.14 -11.39
N PRO A 634 29.97 -31.63 -11.11
CA PRO A 634 29.04 -31.21 -12.16
C PRO A 634 29.67 -30.23 -13.15
N ASP A 635 29.42 -30.47 -14.43
CA ASP A 635 30.03 -29.78 -15.57
C ASP A 635 29.02 -29.55 -16.72
N PRO A 636 27.91 -28.84 -16.47
CA PRO A 636 26.97 -28.52 -17.53
C PRO A 636 27.68 -27.72 -18.63
N THR A 637 27.23 -27.86 -19.89
CA THR A 637 27.83 -27.16 -21.03
C THR A 637 27.85 -25.63 -20.85
N SER A 638 26.90 -25.08 -20.09
CA SER A 638 26.78 -23.66 -19.73
C SER A 638 27.44 -23.32 -18.38
N GLU A 639 28.46 -24.05 -17.91
CA GLU A 639 29.00 -23.89 -16.54
C GLU A 639 29.54 -22.48 -16.21
N GLU A 640 30.03 -21.73 -17.20
CA GLU A 640 30.52 -20.36 -16.98
C GLU A 640 29.39 -19.34 -16.83
N GLU A 641 28.17 -19.68 -17.24
CA GLU A 641 27.00 -18.79 -17.20
C GLU A 641 25.95 -19.26 -16.19
N SER A 642 25.84 -20.57 -15.96
CA SER A 642 24.82 -21.17 -15.09
C SER A 642 25.03 -20.80 -13.64
N THR A 643 23.95 -20.44 -12.95
CA THR A 643 23.95 -20.30 -11.50
C THR A 643 23.80 -21.65 -10.81
N ILE A 644 24.21 -21.75 -9.53
CA ILE A 644 24.05 -22.95 -8.71
C ILE A 644 22.57 -23.27 -8.49
N GLY A 645 21.75 -22.26 -8.17
CA GLY A 645 20.31 -22.44 -8.01
C GLY A 645 19.67 -23.03 -9.25
N GLY A 646 20.00 -22.49 -10.44
CA GLY A 646 19.52 -23.01 -11.72
C GLY A 646 20.03 -24.43 -12.00
N ALA A 647 21.31 -24.70 -11.74
CA ALA A 647 21.90 -26.02 -11.93
C ALA A 647 21.25 -27.08 -11.02
N ILE A 648 20.92 -26.74 -9.77
CA ILE A 648 20.22 -27.64 -8.85
C ILE A 648 18.75 -27.79 -9.26
N ALA A 649 18.06 -26.69 -9.55
CA ALA A 649 16.66 -26.70 -9.95
C ALA A 649 16.41 -27.53 -11.20
N CYS A 650 17.36 -27.54 -12.16
CA CYS A 650 17.26 -28.37 -13.38
C CYS A 650 17.98 -29.72 -13.25
N ASN A 651 18.60 -30.02 -12.10
CA ASN A 651 19.55 -31.12 -11.94
C ASN A 651 20.59 -31.19 -13.08
N ALA A 652 21.03 -30.01 -13.55
CA ALA A 652 21.92 -29.83 -14.67
C ALA A 652 23.23 -30.57 -14.40
N SER A 653 23.72 -31.30 -15.39
CA SER A 653 24.87 -32.17 -15.24
C SER A 653 25.67 -32.18 -16.54
N GLY A 654 26.80 -32.89 -16.58
CA GLY A 654 27.60 -32.99 -17.80
C GLY A 654 28.27 -34.34 -17.93
N ALA A 655 29.34 -34.40 -18.72
CA ALA A 655 30.01 -35.64 -19.08
C ALA A 655 30.55 -36.39 -17.84
N ARG A 656 30.94 -35.66 -16.78
CA ARG A 656 31.48 -36.22 -15.53
C ARG A 656 30.45 -36.99 -14.69
N THR A 657 29.16 -36.82 -15.02
CA THR A 657 28.04 -37.54 -14.39
C THR A 657 28.23 -39.05 -14.44
N PHE A 658 28.94 -39.55 -15.44
CA PHE A 658 29.23 -40.97 -15.59
C PHE A 658 29.84 -41.59 -14.32
N LYS A 659 30.91 -40.98 -13.79
CA LYS A 659 31.60 -41.46 -12.58
C LYS A 659 31.04 -40.86 -11.31
N TYR A 660 30.76 -39.56 -11.33
CA TYR A 660 30.46 -38.80 -10.11
C TYR A 660 28.95 -38.69 -9.82
N GLY A 661 28.11 -38.98 -10.81
CA GLY A 661 26.67 -38.75 -10.75
C GLY A 661 26.28 -37.30 -11.02
N ALA A 662 24.98 -37.08 -11.14
CA ALA A 662 24.42 -35.77 -11.46
C ALA A 662 24.50 -34.82 -10.25
N THR A 663 24.23 -33.53 -10.48
CA THR A 663 24.25 -32.48 -9.45
C THR A 663 23.53 -32.87 -8.17
N ARG A 664 22.39 -33.59 -8.27
CA ARG A 664 21.68 -34.17 -7.12
C ARG A 664 22.59 -34.82 -6.08
N LYS A 665 23.55 -35.67 -6.48
CA LYS A 665 24.44 -36.39 -5.56
C LYS A 665 25.38 -35.47 -4.78
N HIS A 666 25.64 -34.28 -5.32
CA HIS A 666 26.55 -33.30 -4.73
C HIS A 666 25.84 -32.31 -3.81
N VAL A 667 24.51 -32.31 -3.74
CA VAL A 667 23.76 -31.43 -2.83
C VAL A 667 23.59 -32.10 -1.47
N GLN A 668 24.14 -31.48 -0.42
CA GLN A 668 24.07 -31.95 0.96
C GLN A 668 22.98 -31.24 1.77
N ARG A 669 22.75 -29.95 1.48
CA ARG A 669 21.73 -29.14 2.15
C ARG A 669 21.14 -28.10 1.19
N LEU A 670 19.86 -27.82 1.31
CA LEU A 670 19.17 -26.71 0.64
C LEU A 670 18.42 -25.87 1.67
N LYS A 671 18.50 -24.55 1.54
CA LYS A 671 17.46 -23.65 2.03
C LYS A 671 16.55 -23.28 0.87
N VAL A 672 15.26 -23.50 1.08
CA VAL A 672 14.23 -23.28 0.08
C VAL A 672 13.14 -22.41 0.70
N VAL A 673 12.74 -21.37 -0.01
CA VAL A 673 11.53 -20.60 0.32
C VAL A 673 10.35 -21.25 -0.40
N LEU A 674 9.41 -21.77 0.38
CA LEU A 674 8.20 -22.41 -0.13
C LEU A 674 7.21 -21.37 -0.67
N ALA A 675 6.20 -21.82 -1.41
CA ALA A 675 5.21 -20.94 -2.03
C ALA A 675 4.50 -20.01 -1.03
N ASN A 676 4.28 -20.44 0.22
CA ASN A 676 3.69 -19.63 1.30
C ASN A 676 4.70 -18.65 1.95
N GLY A 677 5.93 -18.58 1.45
CA GLY A 677 7.03 -17.80 2.01
C GLY A 677 7.72 -18.45 3.21
N GLU A 678 7.38 -19.68 3.59
CA GLU A 678 8.09 -20.38 4.66
C GLU A 678 9.50 -20.75 4.20
N LEU A 679 10.51 -20.37 5.00
CA LEU A 679 11.88 -20.79 4.79
C LEU A 679 12.08 -22.18 5.41
N ALA A 680 12.23 -23.19 4.57
CA ALA A 680 12.52 -24.55 4.97
C ALA A 680 13.97 -24.92 4.68
N GLU A 681 14.58 -25.68 5.58
CA GLU A 681 15.90 -26.26 5.37
C GLU A 681 15.80 -27.78 5.26
N PHE A 682 16.39 -28.33 4.19
CA PHE A 682 16.45 -29.75 3.92
C PHE A 682 17.90 -30.19 3.90
N ARG A 683 18.23 -31.24 4.63
CA ARG A 683 19.58 -31.80 4.66
C ARG A 683 19.53 -33.28 4.34
N ARG A 684 20.44 -33.72 3.48
CA ARG A 684 20.57 -35.12 3.11
C ARG A 684 20.91 -35.93 4.35
N THR A 685 20.14 -36.99 4.61
CA THR A 685 20.32 -37.80 5.81
C THR A 685 21.45 -38.81 5.61
N ASN A 686 22.51 -38.72 6.41
CA ASN A 686 23.60 -39.72 6.44
C ASN A 686 23.20 -41.00 7.22
N LEU A 687 21.92 -41.38 7.20
CA LEU A 687 21.44 -42.57 7.91
C LEU A 687 21.82 -43.84 7.13
N GLU A 688 22.92 -44.46 7.53
CA GLU A 688 23.18 -45.87 7.23
C GLU A 688 22.16 -46.77 7.95
N LYS A 689 21.61 -47.72 7.19
CA LYS A 689 20.66 -48.78 7.56
C LYS A 689 20.88 -49.38 8.96
N ASN A 690 19.82 -49.45 9.76
CA ASN A 690 19.68 -50.47 10.82
C ASN A 690 18.27 -51.11 10.82
N THR A 691 18.12 -52.16 11.61
CA THR A 691 17.17 -53.29 11.45
C THR A 691 15.68 -52.98 11.61
N VAL A 692 15.27 -51.70 11.67
CA VAL A 692 13.88 -51.29 11.94
C VAL A 692 13.42 -50.23 10.94
N GLY A 693 12.95 -50.69 9.77
CA GLY A 693 11.85 -50.08 9.02
C GLY A 693 12.05 -48.70 8.35
N TYR A 694 12.01 -48.73 7.01
CA TYR A 694 11.67 -47.67 6.05
C TYR A 694 12.43 -46.33 6.12
N ALA A 695 13.49 -46.24 5.30
CA ALA A 695 13.79 -44.98 4.64
C ALA A 695 12.58 -44.55 3.79
N PHE A 696 12.27 -43.25 3.74
CA PHE A 696 11.55 -42.73 2.58
C PHE A 696 12.34 -43.19 1.34
N ALA A 697 11.68 -43.75 0.33
CA ALA A 697 12.37 -44.20 -0.88
C ALA A 697 13.17 -43.08 -1.58
N HIS A 698 12.91 -41.82 -1.20
CA HIS A 698 13.59 -40.61 -1.66
C HIS A 698 13.83 -39.64 -0.49
N ASP A 699 15.00 -38.99 -0.46
CA ASP A 699 15.32 -37.92 0.49
C ASP A 699 14.51 -36.66 0.13
N PRO A 700 13.81 -35.97 1.07
CA PRO A 700 12.99 -34.79 0.77
C PRO A 700 13.72 -33.68 0.01
N ILE A 701 15.04 -33.57 0.17
CA ILE A 701 15.86 -32.63 -0.60
C ILE A 701 15.71 -32.84 -2.12
N ASP A 702 15.48 -34.09 -2.54
CA ASP A 702 15.39 -34.49 -3.94
C ASP A 702 14.06 -34.08 -4.60
N TRP A 703 13.06 -33.61 -3.84
CA TRP A 703 11.85 -33.04 -4.41
C TRP A 703 12.12 -31.70 -5.09
N PHE A 704 13.06 -30.90 -4.57
CA PHE A 704 13.38 -29.58 -5.11
C PHE A 704 14.38 -29.65 -6.27
N ILE A 705 15.18 -30.72 -6.33
CA ILE A 705 16.22 -30.92 -7.35
C ILE A 705 15.57 -31.46 -8.63
N GLY A 706 15.71 -30.77 -9.75
CA GLY A 706 15.02 -31.10 -10.99
C GLY A 706 13.55 -30.63 -11.05
N SER A 707 13.10 -29.82 -10.07
CA SER A 707 11.75 -29.23 -10.05
C SER A 707 11.59 -27.97 -10.91
N GLU A 708 12.68 -27.47 -11.49
CA GLU A 708 12.75 -26.18 -12.20
C GLU A 708 12.28 -24.99 -11.34
N GLY A 709 12.32 -25.13 -10.01
CA GLY A 709 11.88 -24.10 -9.06
C GLY A 709 10.38 -24.11 -8.76
N THR A 710 9.61 -25.04 -9.34
CA THR A 710 8.15 -25.09 -9.20
C THR A 710 7.66 -25.51 -7.80
N LEU A 711 8.47 -26.28 -7.07
CA LEU A 711 8.14 -26.75 -5.73
C LEU A 711 8.69 -25.84 -4.62
N GLY A 712 9.54 -24.87 -4.97
CA GLY A 712 10.10 -23.90 -4.04
C GLY A 712 11.33 -23.21 -4.60
N ILE A 713 11.64 -22.03 -4.07
CA ILE A 713 12.75 -21.18 -4.51
C ILE A 713 13.99 -21.50 -3.69
N ILE A 714 14.98 -22.16 -4.31
CA ILE A 714 16.28 -22.42 -3.69
C ILE A 714 17.00 -21.08 -3.51
N VAL A 715 17.41 -20.76 -2.29
CA VAL A 715 18.12 -19.51 -1.96
C VAL A 715 19.59 -19.75 -1.55
N GLU A 716 19.90 -20.93 -1.02
CA GLU A 716 21.23 -21.33 -0.58
C GLU A 716 21.39 -22.84 -0.67
N ALA A 717 22.59 -23.31 -0.98
CA ALA A 717 22.94 -24.73 -1.03
C ALA A 717 24.28 -25.01 -0.33
N GLU A 718 24.39 -26.17 0.32
CA GLU A 718 25.66 -26.75 0.74
C GLU A 718 26.01 -27.90 -0.22
N LEU A 719 27.18 -27.81 -0.84
CA LEU A 719 27.63 -28.72 -1.88
C LEU A 719 28.80 -29.56 -1.38
N ALA A 720 28.75 -30.86 -1.64
CA ALA A 720 29.85 -31.78 -1.43
C ALA A 720 30.89 -31.67 -2.55
N LEU A 721 32.14 -31.58 -2.13
CA LEU A 721 33.31 -31.53 -2.98
C LEU A 721 34.08 -32.86 -2.88
N LEU A 722 34.70 -33.25 -3.99
CA LEU A 722 35.52 -34.45 -4.09
C LEU A 722 37.00 -34.09 -4.12
N PRO A 723 37.93 -35.02 -3.87
CA PRO A 723 39.34 -34.78 -4.15
C PRO A 723 39.54 -34.45 -5.64
N LEU A 724 40.36 -33.45 -5.94
CA LEU A 724 40.75 -33.16 -7.31
C LEU A 724 41.68 -34.28 -7.82
N PRO A 725 41.38 -34.93 -8.97
CA PRO A 725 42.25 -35.96 -9.51
C PRO A 725 43.63 -35.40 -9.85
N ALA A 726 44.69 -36.13 -9.49
CA ALA A 726 46.06 -35.71 -9.74
C ALA A 726 46.38 -35.64 -11.25
N HIS A 727 45.84 -36.59 -12.03
CA HIS A 727 46.10 -36.71 -13.46
C HIS A 727 44.91 -37.34 -14.19
N VAL A 728 44.56 -36.76 -15.34
CA VAL A 728 43.48 -37.21 -16.23
C VAL A 728 44.02 -37.31 -17.64
N VAL A 729 43.65 -38.37 -18.35
CA VAL A 729 43.96 -38.58 -19.77
C VAL A 729 42.67 -38.72 -20.57
N GLY A 730 42.64 -38.15 -21.77
CA GLY A 730 41.55 -38.35 -22.73
C GLY A 730 41.97 -39.33 -23.83
N LEU A 731 41.05 -40.16 -24.31
CA LEU A 731 41.28 -41.06 -25.45
C LEU A 731 40.17 -40.86 -26.47
N ALA A 732 40.54 -40.72 -27.75
CA ALA A 732 39.61 -40.82 -28.89
C ALA A 732 39.90 -42.12 -29.65
N ILE A 733 38.89 -42.97 -29.76
CA ILE A 733 38.99 -44.30 -30.34
C ILE A 733 38.07 -44.34 -31.56
N PHE A 734 38.59 -44.79 -32.69
CA PHE A 734 37.92 -44.71 -33.99
C PHE A 734 37.53 -46.08 -34.51
N PHE A 735 36.42 -46.15 -35.22
CA PHE A 735 35.88 -47.41 -35.72
C PHE A 735 35.46 -47.29 -37.19
N GLN A 736 35.69 -48.35 -37.97
CA GLN A 736 35.20 -48.47 -39.35
C GLN A 736 33.70 -48.80 -39.42
N THR A 737 33.13 -49.29 -38.32
CA THR A 737 31.68 -49.54 -38.23
C THR A 737 31.10 -48.96 -36.94
N GLU A 738 29.85 -48.50 -37.03
CA GLU A 738 29.09 -48.05 -35.86
C GLU A 738 28.79 -49.19 -34.89
N ALA A 739 28.58 -50.41 -35.40
CA ALA A 739 28.27 -51.57 -34.57
C ALA A 739 29.42 -51.88 -33.59
N ASP A 740 30.67 -51.74 -34.04
CA ASP A 740 31.85 -51.95 -33.21
C ASP A 740 32.01 -50.85 -32.17
N ALA A 741 31.81 -49.58 -32.55
CA ALA A 741 31.82 -48.46 -31.60
C ALA A 741 30.78 -48.63 -30.47
N LEU A 742 29.56 -49.05 -30.80
CA LEU A 742 28.50 -49.24 -29.81
C LEU A 742 28.73 -50.47 -28.93
N ARG A 743 29.32 -51.53 -29.48
CA ARG A 743 29.78 -52.69 -28.72
C ARG A 743 30.88 -52.29 -27.74
N PHE A 744 31.84 -51.49 -28.19
CA PHE A 744 32.90 -50.94 -27.34
C PHE A 744 32.33 -50.12 -26.18
N VAL A 745 31.32 -49.27 -26.43
CA VAL A 745 30.64 -48.52 -25.36
C VAL A 745 29.98 -49.46 -24.34
N ALA A 746 29.32 -50.54 -24.80
CA ALA A 746 28.68 -51.52 -23.93
C ALA A 746 29.71 -52.30 -23.10
N GLU A 747 30.78 -52.81 -23.72
CA GLU A 747 31.83 -53.57 -23.04
C GLU A 747 32.61 -52.69 -22.05
N THR A 748 32.91 -51.43 -22.41
CA THR A 748 33.54 -50.47 -21.51
C THR A 748 32.66 -50.17 -20.29
N ARG A 749 31.33 -50.10 -20.48
CA ARG A 749 30.35 -49.90 -19.39
C ARG A 749 30.23 -51.12 -18.48
N GLU A 750 30.41 -52.33 -19.01
CA GLU A 750 30.37 -53.59 -18.26
C GLU A 750 31.71 -53.93 -17.59
N SER A 751 32.80 -53.30 -18.04
CA SER A 751 34.13 -53.47 -17.45
C SER A 751 34.14 -53.14 -15.97
N ARG A 752 34.73 -54.03 -15.18
CA ARG A 752 34.97 -53.82 -13.74
C ARG A 752 36.37 -53.29 -13.44
N ILE A 753 37.18 -53.11 -14.48
CA ILE A 753 38.59 -52.73 -14.39
C ILE A 753 38.77 -51.27 -14.82
N LEU A 754 37.99 -50.82 -15.82
CA LEU A 754 38.00 -49.45 -16.30
C LEU A 754 36.89 -48.65 -15.61
N GLU A 755 37.25 -47.48 -15.07
CA GLU A 755 36.33 -46.54 -14.42
C GLU A 755 36.45 -45.15 -15.07
N PRO A 756 36.05 -45.01 -16.35
CA PRO A 756 36.13 -43.72 -17.03
C PRO A 756 35.22 -42.71 -16.34
N ARG A 757 35.65 -41.45 -16.31
CA ARG A 757 34.82 -40.34 -15.83
C ARG A 757 33.90 -39.76 -16.91
N CYS A 758 34.13 -40.11 -18.16
CA CYS A 758 33.41 -39.64 -19.33
C CYS A 758 33.42 -40.75 -20.39
N ILE A 759 32.28 -41.00 -21.03
CA ILE A 759 32.18 -41.77 -22.28
C ILE A 759 31.17 -41.06 -23.17
N GLU A 760 31.60 -40.68 -24.37
CA GLU A 760 30.76 -40.07 -25.40
C GLU A 760 30.91 -40.79 -26.73
N TYR A 761 29.79 -41.08 -27.36
CA TYR A 761 29.72 -41.70 -28.67
C TYR A 761 29.39 -40.65 -29.74
N PHE A 762 30.14 -40.68 -30.84
CA PHE A 762 29.99 -39.81 -31.98
C PHE A 762 29.75 -40.67 -33.23
N ASP A 763 28.65 -40.41 -33.93
CA ASP A 763 28.38 -40.98 -35.24
C ASP A 763 29.04 -40.16 -36.36
N ASP A 764 28.91 -40.60 -37.61
CA ASP A 764 29.51 -39.92 -38.77
C ASP A 764 29.11 -38.43 -38.86
N GLN A 765 27.86 -38.08 -38.56
CA GLN A 765 27.44 -36.67 -38.59
C GLN A 765 28.12 -35.85 -37.50
N ALA A 766 28.18 -36.38 -36.28
CA ALA A 766 28.86 -35.73 -35.16
C ALA A 766 30.37 -35.60 -35.42
N ILE A 767 30.99 -36.62 -36.02
CA ILE A 767 32.40 -36.59 -36.45
C ILE A 767 32.62 -35.49 -37.49
N ASN A 768 31.76 -35.38 -38.51
CA ASN A 768 31.90 -34.37 -39.54
C ASN A 768 31.80 -32.95 -38.97
N ILE A 769 30.96 -32.73 -37.96
CA ILE A 769 30.89 -31.46 -37.23
C ILE A 769 32.18 -31.22 -36.45
N ALA A 770 32.63 -32.20 -35.66
CA ALA A 770 33.86 -32.10 -34.89
C ALA A 770 35.09 -31.86 -35.76
N ARG A 771 35.14 -32.48 -36.95
CA ARG A 771 36.21 -32.32 -37.96
C ARG A 771 36.29 -30.88 -38.47
N ALA A 772 35.15 -30.22 -38.68
CA ALA A 772 35.12 -28.82 -39.11
C ALA A 772 35.62 -27.84 -38.03
N ALA A 773 35.47 -28.19 -36.75
CA ALA A 773 35.92 -27.38 -35.62
C ALA A 773 37.38 -27.65 -35.19
N ALA A 774 37.98 -28.76 -35.66
CA ALA A 774 39.34 -29.15 -35.33
C ALA A 774 40.35 -28.50 -36.29
N SER A 775 41.44 -27.95 -35.76
CA SER A 775 42.61 -27.53 -36.54
C SER A 775 43.40 -28.74 -37.03
N GLY A 776 42.93 -29.37 -38.11
CA GLY A 776 43.63 -30.33 -38.98
C GLY A 776 44.49 -31.43 -38.32
N GLY A 777 44.00 -32.68 -38.34
CA GLY A 777 44.84 -33.89 -38.09
C GLY A 777 44.35 -34.87 -37.01
N ILE A 778 43.19 -34.62 -36.39
CA ILE A 778 42.70 -35.43 -35.24
C ILE A 778 41.95 -36.70 -35.69
N MET A 779 41.45 -36.76 -36.92
CA MET A 779 40.50 -37.80 -37.37
C MET A 779 41.10 -38.59 -38.53
N PRO A 780 41.26 -39.93 -38.41
CA PRO A 780 41.74 -40.75 -39.51
C PRO A 780 40.71 -40.84 -40.65
N ASP A 781 41.20 -40.88 -41.89
CA ASP A 781 40.36 -41.11 -43.07
C ASP A 781 39.74 -42.52 -43.01
N GLY A 782 38.43 -42.61 -43.28
CA GLY A 782 37.68 -43.88 -43.25
C GLY A 782 37.03 -44.23 -41.91
N ALA A 783 37.24 -43.45 -40.84
CA ALA A 783 36.50 -43.62 -39.58
C ALA A 783 35.05 -43.13 -39.73
N VAL A 784 34.08 -43.97 -39.35
CA VAL A 784 32.63 -43.66 -39.41
C VAL A 784 31.99 -43.47 -38.03
N ALA A 785 32.69 -43.86 -36.96
CA ALA A 785 32.28 -43.68 -35.59
C ALA A 785 33.49 -43.43 -34.68
N MET A 786 33.27 -42.72 -33.57
CA MET A 786 34.30 -42.41 -32.58
C MET A 786 33.71 -42.52 -31.18
N VAL A 787 34.48 -43.08 -30.26
CA VAL A 787 34.19 -43.04 -28.83
C VAL A 787 35.27 -42.23 -28.13
N TYR A 788 34.86 -41.19 -27.41
CA TYR A 788 35.74 -40.39 -26.58
C TYR A 788 35.56 -40.75 -25.12
N VAL A 789 36.67 -40.95 -24.40
CA VAL A 789 36.66 -41.23 -22.96
C VAL A 789 37.64 -40.32 -22.22
N GLU A 790 37.33 -39.98 -20.96
CA GLU A 790 38.32 -39.42 -20.03
C GLU A 790 38.53 -40.43 -18.89
N GLN A 791 39.79 -40.72 -18.56
CA GLN A 791 40.19 -41.63 -17.50
C GLN A 791 41.06 -40.90 -16.47
N GLU A 792 40.81 -41.19 -15.20
CA GLU A 792 41.69 -40.75 -14.12
C GLU A 792 42.78 -41.78 -13.89
N ILE A 793 44.03 -41.32 -13.77
CA ILE A 793 45.17 -42.18 -13.52
C ILE A 793 45.27 -42.43 -12.02
N GLN A 794 45.14 -43.69 -11.61
CA GLN A 794 45.27 -44.12 -10.21
C GLN A 794 46.69 -44.61 -9.88
N ASP A 795 47.25 -45.42 -10.80
CA ASP A 795 48.60 -45.98 -10.69
C ASP A 795 49.54 -45.18 -11.61
N ASP A 796 50.03 -45.80 -12.69
CA ASP A 796 50.79 -45.17 -13.76
C ASP A 796 50.00 -45.12 -15.08
N LEU A 797 50.45 -44.22 -15.97
CA LEU A 797 49.81 -43.98 -17.25
C LEU A 797 49.87 -45.20 -18.17
N ASP A 798 51.02 -45.90 -18.23
CA ASP A 798 51.24 -47.02 -19.16
C ASP A 798 50.35 -48.22 -18.80
N SER A 799 50.23 -48.55 -17.51
CA SER A 799 49.30 -49.57 -16.99
C SER A 799 47.84 -49.25 -17.34
N THR A 800 47.45 -47.98 -17.22
CA THR A 800 46.09 -47.54 -17.56
C THR A 800 45.84 -47.64 -19.06
N LEU A 801 46.78 -47.20 -19.89
CA LEU A 801 46.70 -47.31 -21.35
C LEU A 801 46.72 -48.76 -21.82
N GLY A 802 47.46 -49.66 -21.15
CA GLY A 802 47.45 -51.09 -21.42
C GLY A 802 46.07 -51.72 -21.21
N LYS A 803 45.39 -51.39 -20.10
CA LYS A 803 44.00 -51.83 -19.85
C LYS A 803 43.02 -51.33 -20.92
N TRP A 804 43.22 -50.11 -21.42
CA TRP A 804 42.42 -49.60 -22.54
C TRP A 804 42.74 -50.33 -23.85
N ALA A 805 44.02 -50.62 -24.12
CA ALA A 805 44.43 -51.37 -25.29
C ALA A 805 43.79 -52.77 -25.33
N ASP A 806 43.76 -53.49 -24.20
CA ASP A 806 43.10 -54.81 -24.11
C ASP A 806 41.62 -54.76 -24.53
N VAL A 807 40.88 -53.73 -24.09
CA VAL A 807 39.46 -53.56 -24.44
C VAL A 807 39.30 -53.12 -25.91
N ILE A 808 40.19 -52.26 -26.39
CA ILE A 808 40.18 -51.81 -27.80
C ILE A 808 40.47 -52.99 -28.74
N GLU A 809 41.44 -53.85 -28.41
CA GLU A 809 41.76 -55.06 -29.17
C GLU A 809 40.63 -56.08 -29.15
N SER A 810 39.86 -56.15 -28.07
CA SER A 810 38.68 -57.03 -27.98
C SER A 810 37.53 -56.60 -28.92
N VAL A 811 37.50 -55.33 -29.34
CA VAL A 811 36.48 -54.74 -30.22
C VAL A 811 37.13 -54.06 -31.41
N ALA A 812 37.76 -54.86 -32.28
CA ALA A 812 38.20 -54.54 -33.65
C ALA A 812 38.35 -53.04 -34.01
N SER A 813 39.30 -52.33 -33.38
CA SER A 813 39.69 -50.98 -33.80
C SER A 813 40.76 -51.06 -34.87
N ASP A 814 40.44 -50.66 -36.10
CA ASP A 814 41.40 -50.59 -37.22
C ASP A 814 42.32 -49.36 -37.16
N PHE A 815 42.18 -48.53 -36.12
CA PHE A 815 42.88 -47.26 -35.98
C PHE A 815 43.64 -47.17 -34.64
N GLU A 816 44.77 -46.48 -34.66
CA GLU A 816 45.48 -46.10 -33.43
C GLU A 816 44.66 -45.06 -32.64
N PRO A 817 44.42 -45.27 -31.33
CA PRO A 817 43.73 -44.29 -30.49
C PRO A 817 44.52 -42.99 -30.35
N LEU A 818 43.83 -41.84 -30.38
CA LEU A 818 44.45 -40.57 -30.06
C LEU A 818 44.43 -40.31 -28.56
N VAL A 819 45.61 -40.07 -27.99
CA VAL A 819 45.79 -39.75 -26.57
C VAL A 819 45.90 -38.24 -26.35
N PHE A 820 45.12 -37.75 -25.41
CA PHE A 820 45.09 -36.36 -24.94
C PHE A 820 45.60 -36.29 -23.51
N ASP A 821 46.93 -36.23 -23.37
CA ASP A 821 47.59 -36.10 -22.08
C ASP A 821 47.93 -34.63 -21.77
N GLY A 822 47.63 -34.20 -20.56
CA GLY A 822 47.82 -32.84 -20.06
C GLY A 822 46.67 -31.88 -20.38
N GLU A 823 46.52 -30.85 -19.54
CA GLU A 823 45.37 -29.92 -19.61
C GLU A 823 45.24 -29.18 -20.94
N ALA A 824 46.34 -28.87 -21.63
CA ALA A 824 46.27 -28.22 -22.95
C ALA A 824 45.60 -29.13 -24.00
N ARG A 825 45.96 -30.42 -24.02
CA ARG A 825 45.41 -31.43 -24.93
C ARG A 825 43.99 -31.81 -24.53
N LEU A 826 43.69 -31.91 -23.24
CA LEU A 826 42.31 -32.10 -22.76
C LEU A 826 41.40 -30.92 -23.13
N ARG A 827 41.90 -29.68 -23.09
CA ARG A 827 41.15 -28.50 -23.57
C ARG A 827 40.90 -28.54 -25.08
N GLU A 828 41.90 -28.95 -25.86
CA GLU A 828 41.72 -29.22 -27.30
C GLU A 828 40.62 -30.26 -27.52
N ALA A 829 40.64 -31.34 -26.72
CA ALA A 829 39.64 -32.39 -26.81
C ALA A 829 38.22 -31.89 -26.49
N ARG A 830 38.07 -31.14 -25.40
CA ARG A 830 36.79 -30.55 -24.98
C ARG A 830 36.25 -29.56 -26.02
N LYS A 831 37.11 -28.76 -26.66
CA LYS A 831 36.70 -27.82 -27.72
C LYS A 831 36.04 -28.53 -28.89
N PHE A 832 36.63 -29.61 -29.40
CA PHE A 832 36.01 -30.34 -30.51
C PHE A 832 34.72 -31.03 -30.05
N ARG A 833 34.68 -31.61 -28.84
CA ARG A 833 33.48 -32.26 -28.30
C ARG A 833 32.31 -31.29 -28.17
N HIS A 834 32.56 -30.11 -27.59
CA HIS A 834 31.54 -29.06 -27.42
C HIS A 834 31.10 -28.40 -28.73
N SER A 835 31.85 -28.55 -29.83
CA SER A 835 31.43 -28.05 -31.13
C SER A 835 30.16 -28.75 -31.65
N VAL A 836 29.96 -30.02 -31.30
CA VAL A 836 28.78 -30.79 -31.73
C VAL A 836 27.48 -30.24 -31.13
N PRO A 837 27.31 -30.18 -29.80
CA PRO A 837 26.09 -29.62 -29.20
C PRO A 837 25.91 -28.15 -29.56
N SER A 838 26.99 -27.37 -29.68
CA SER A 838 26.93 -25.97 -30.13
C SER A 838 26.35 -25.83 -31.55
N THR A 839 26.91 -26.59 -32.51
CA THR A 839 26.43 -26.61 -33.90
C THR A 839 25.01 -27.16 -34.01
N MET A 840 24.65 -28.18 -33.21
CA MET A 840 23.28 -28.71 -33.16
C MET A 840 22.28 -27.70 -32.61
N ASN A 841 22.65 -26.91 -31.61
CA ASN A 841 21.82 -25.81 -31.12
C ASN A 841 21.64 -24.73 -32.19
N GLU A 842 22.71 -24.35 -32.90
CA GLU A 842 22.66 -23.36 -33.98
C GLU A 842 21.77 -23.84 -35.15
N ARG A 843 21.97 -25.08 -35.61
CA ARG A 843 21.10 -25.68 -36.65
C ARG A 843 19.67 -25.83 -36.17
N GLY A 844 19.47 -26.21 -34.91
CA GLY A 844 18.14 -26.32 -34.28
C GLY A 844 17.38 -25.00 -34.27
N GLY A 845 18.07 -23.87 -34.06
CA GLY A 845 17.50 -22.53 -34.21
C GLY A 845 16.88 -22.31 -35.59
N ARG A 846 17.67 -22.54 -36.65
CA ARG A 846 17.21 -22.41 -38.06
C ARG A 846 16.03 -23.33 -38.40
N TYR A 847 16.03 -24.56 -37.88
CA TYR A 847 14.90 -25.49 -38.10
C TYR A 847 13.63 -25.07 -37.38
N ARG A 848 13.73 -24.46 -36.19
CA ARG A 848 12.56 -23.92 -35.46
C ARG A 848 11.93 -22.72 -36.15
N GLU A 849 12.74 -21.84 -36.72
CA GLU A 849 12.27 -20.71 -37.55
C GLU A 849 11.49 -21.18 -38.78
N ALA A 850 11.85 -22.33 -39.36
CA ALA A 850 11.14 -22.97 -40.46
C ALA A 850 9.89 -23.77 -40.02
N GLY A 851 9.46 -23.66 -38.76
CA GLY A 851 8.30 -24.36 -38.20
C GLY A 851 8.56 -25.77 -37.67
N GLY A 852 9.82 -26.22 -37.67
CA GLY A 852 10.25 -27.48 -37.09
C GLY A 852 10.13 -27.50 -35.57
N ARG A 853 9.96 -28.70 -34.98
CA ARG A 853 9.90 -28.88 -33.53
C ARG A 853 10.95 -29.89 -33.07
N LYS A 854 11.60 -29.59 -31.94
CA LYS A 854 12.52 -30.52 -31.27
C LYS A 854 11.71 -31.61 -30.58
N VAL A 855 12.01 -32.88 -30.84
CA VAL A 855 11.24 -34.01 -30.29
C VAL A 855 11.74 -34.44 -28.91
N SER A 856 13.07 -34.51 -28.70
CA SER A 856 13.70 -34.75 -27.39
C SER A 856 15.21 -34.45 -27.45
N THR A 857 15.83 -34.14 -26.31
CA THR A 857 17.28 -34.09 -26.12
C THR A 857 17.87 -35.33 -25.48
N ASP A 858 17.09 -36.07 -24.69
CA ASP A 858 17.59 -37.07 -23.75
C ASP A 858 16.82 -38.38 -23.90
N TRP A 859 17.55 -39.47 -24.13
CA TRP A 859 17.00 -40.82 -24.23
C TRP A 859 17.63 -41.69 -23.15
N ALA A 860 16.82 -42.27 -22.28
CA ALA A 860 17.26 -43.27 -21.31
C ALA A 860 17.19 -44.67 -21.95
N VAL A 861 18.35 -45.25 -22.26
CA VAL A 861 18.44 -46.57 -22.89
C VAL A 861 19.32 -47.48 -22.02
N PRO A 862 18.88 -48.71 -21.69
CA PRO A 862 19.79 -49.71 -21.12
C PRO A 862 20.99 -49.88 -22.05
N TYR A 863 22.22 -49.81 -21.54
CA TYR A 863 23.42 -49.78 -22.39
C TYR A 863 23.51 -50.98 -23.36
N ALA A 864 23.08 -52.18 -22.93
CA ALA A 864 23.00 -53.38 -23.76
C ALA A 864 22.02 -53.27 -24.96
N LYS A 865 21.17 -52.24 -24.98
CA LYS A 865 20.17 -51.94 -26.01
C LYS A 865 20.48 -50.68 -26.81
N LEU A 866 21.64 -50.05 -26.59
CA LEU A 866 22.01 -48.80 -27.24
C LEU A 866 22.00 -48.89 -28.77
N ALA A 867 22.57 -49.96 -29.34
CA ALA A 867 22.56 -50.22 -30.78
C ALA A 867 21.15 -50.41 -31.36
N GLU A 868 20.28 -51.09 -30.62
CA GLU A 868 18.88 -51.26 -31.02
C GLU A 868 18.15 -49.91 -31.06
N ALA A 869 18.36 -49.06 -30.05
CA ALA A 869 17.74 -47.74 -29.96
C ALA A 869 18.18 -46.80 -31.09
N ILE A 870 19.48 -46.74 -31.41
CA ILE A 870 19.99 -45.92 -32.52
C ILE A 870 19.42 -46.39 -33.86
N ARG A 871 19.37 -47.71 -34.08
CA ARG A 871 18.76 -48.29 -35.29
C ARG A 871 17.29 -47.91 -35.43
N ILE A 872 16.52 -47.97 -34.34
CA ILE A 872 15.10 -47.56 -34.32
C ILE A 872 14.97 -46.07 -34.63
N ALA A 873 15.78 -45.22 -33.99
CA ALA A 873 15.74 -43.77 -34.22
C ALA A 873 16.02 -43.41 -35.68
N ARG A 874 17.01 -44.06 -36.32
CA ARG A 874 17.32 -43.87 -37.75
C ARG A 874 16.24 -44.38 -38.68
N ALA A 875 15.66 -45.54 -38.37
CA ALA A 875 14.54 -46.07 -39.15
C ALA A 875 13.34 -45.12 -39.12
N LEU A 876 13.02 -44.56 -37.95
CA LEU A 876 11.98 -43.54 -37.79
C LEU A 876 12.29 -42.25 -38.55
N ALA A 877 13.53 -41.77 -38.49
CA ALA A 877 13.95 -40.59 -39.25
C ALA A 877 13.78 -40.83 -40.77
N THR A 878 14.22 -41.99 -41.25
CA THR A 878 14.09 -42.38 -42.67
C THR A 878 12.62 -42.50 -43.10
N GLU A 879 11.77 -43.16 -42.29
CA GLU A 879 10.33 -43.29 -42.56
C GLU A 879 9.65 -41.91 -42.67
N ARG A 880 10.13 -40.93 -41.91
CA ARG A 880 9.60 -39.57 -41.87
C ARG A 880 10.28 -38.61 -42.85
N GLY A 881 11.28 -39.07 -43.62
CA GLY A 881 12.02 -38.25 -44.57
C GLY A 881 12.87 -37.15 -43.91
N ILE A 882 13.38 -37.41 -42.71
CA ILE A 882 14.22 -36.52 -41.90
C ILE A 882 15.69 -36.80 -42.15
#